data_AF-C4RQM2-F1
#
_entry.id   AF-C4RQM2-F1
#
_cell.length_a   1.000
_cell.length_b   1.000
_cell.length_c   1.000
_cell.angle_alpha   90.00
_cell.angle_beta   90.00
_cell.angle_gamma   90.00
#
_symmetry.space_group_name_H-M   'P 1'
#
loop_
_entity.id
_entity.type
_entity.pdbx_description
1 polymer ?
#
loop_
_entity_poly.entity_id
_entity_poly.type
_entity_poly.pdbx_seq_one_letter_code
_entity_poly.pdbx_strand_id
1 'polypeptide(L)'
;MAEAGWYSVDLRGSRTDVDQLDTLRVAGTAPPRGAEGGYRPLEVMQEGQQLRVRVADFVDLADATLWQQRQPPAYLLDRLREVLATVKPVGLAADLAAGRLAPAPQMLDRVAGFTPAQCEAYTSCLRPGVRLVWGPPGTGKTRVLSEAISSLIADGKRVLLVSATNIAVDNALAGVMRHRRHRPGDLIRVGPPHLREIATDPDVSLTHLVKTSLAEAEQRRLTLQNRLLALKQTVNDLRTTEKLVADFNPSEHQRARAAVNRDRDIPRLAQQLANAGDQMTARRRALAQADAAVQEARAAVAETSDSRTALDALDGIRREATLAQQEVDRVAVRLLAARAECDRTESDLASARDGGPWARARNWRQLNRLRGLLQEQRETVETLGAQVQHDKALLARFHRSAEPQVAALTAKVRFSREQIAARGSVLAEAQRIHHAAAAELSAAVNEHDAAQQRLLAAEAAPRATPEQQTLVERADRHQLPAQYERMQSLRRRAAAEAPTRSRLEKEHAKAHDDYDRLRRDAESTLIRQARVIATTLARLRTATVLLDGPYDVVLVDEVGAATIPETLLAVSRATTTAVLLGDFMQLGPVLPTPITKSKRPDVQRWLCDDIFGLCGITVAADATANPGCTVLDEQHRFGHDIMHVANAVAYDGLLRAAPNTRVRDADDPEIVLIDTDRLGDLGTVRATGPSKGWWPAGALISRALAQYHRSRGETLGVITPYNPQADATLEALRDWEETGAHPTEVGTAHRFQGREFDVVVLDLVEDNAKSRWIAQASSSRGGFAREGLRLFNVAVTRTKDRLYLIGSRQRIEQAPPDTVLACIAPLLGKTIRTVRAEQLITAPSVPEPDRPLLGEFSNDLADILAQHVRVAEIQDEKAFYRTFAEYLESARHSIWMWATWTANRTKSVAPALGAAVERGVKVVVFVRDARDHLQGTDNSQQNLKTLRAAGPTIVEMYKMHQKIVVIDERLVLLGSLNVLSQRQSREVMLVMEGAHFARKILEHENAAQFRQAPPTCEACGSTTIALHRTAKGWRWRCYARSLTPSDTRSSTCGWTAEPEGPINDARNQ
;
A
#
# COMPACT_ATOMS: atom_id res chain seq x y z
N MET A 1 13.60 8.20 -4.24
CA MET A 1 12.17 8.14 -4.64
C MET A 1 11.88 6.72 -5.07
N ALA A 2 10.88 6.06 -4.49
CA ALA A 2 10.53 4.68 -4.86
C ALA A 2 9.83 4.67 -6.23
N GLU A 3 10.38 3.96 -7.22
CA GLU A 3 9.69 3.69 -8.49
C GLU A 3 8.39 2.91 -8.21
N ALA A 4 7.29 3.32 -8.85
CA ALA A 4 6.01 2.63 -8.71
C ALA A 4 6.11 1.14 -9.11
N GLY A 5 5.53 0.25 -8.29
CA GLY A 5 5.53 -1.19 -8.50
C GLY A 5 6.79 -1.93 -8.03
N TRP A 6 7.83 -1.22 -7.58
CA TRP A 6 9.05 -1.81 -7.01
C TRP A 6 9.02 -1.86 -5.48
N TYR A 7 9.35 -3.02 -4.94
CA TYR A 7 9.42 -3.30 -3.50
C TYR A 7 10.79 -3.83 -3.14
N SER A 8 11.29 -3.51 -1.94
CA SER A 8 12.57 -4.01 -1.44
C SER A 8 12.35 -4.98 -0.28
N VAL A 9 13.05 -6.11 -0.30
CA VAL A 9 13.02 -7.15 0.73
C VAL A 9 14.45 -7.34 1.26
N ASP A 10 14.64 -7.20 2.57
CA ASP A 10 15.93 -7.47 3.23
C ASP A 10 16.15 -8.98 3.35
N LEU A 11 17.19 -9.50 2.68
CA LEU A 11 17.57 -10.91 2.70
C LEU A 11 18.54 -11.25 3.85
N ARG A 12 19.02 -10.27 4.64
CA ARG A 12 19.97 -10.57 5.72
C ARG A 12 19.32 -11.50 6.75
N GLY A 13 20.06 -12.53 7.16
CA GLY A 13 19.53 -13.57 8.05
C GLY A 13 18.63 -14.61 7.36
N SER A 14 18.21 -14.38 6.10
CA SER A 14 17.53 -15.41 5.32
C SER A 14 18.53 -16.46 4.79
N ARG A 15 18.02 -17.64 4.44
CA ARG A 15 18.77 -18.68 3.71
C ARG A 15 18.32 -18.74 2.25
N THR A 16 18.09 -17.57 1.64
CA THR A 16 17.67 -17.49 0.24
C THR A 16 18.85 -17.90 -0.64
N ASP A 17 18.67 -18.96 -1.41
CA ASP A 17 19.63 -19.32 -2.46
C ASP A 17 19.41 -18.37 -3.64
N VAL A 18 20.42 -17.55 -3.92
CA VAL A 18 20.41 -16.50 -4.96
C VAL A 18 20.13 -17.15 -6.32
N ASP A 19 20.55 -18.40 -6.53
CA ASP A 19 20.33 -19.10 -7.80
C ASP A 19 18.85 -19.52 -8.02
N GLN A 20 17.95 -19.21 -7.08
CA GLN A 20 16.53 -19.59 -7.08
C GLN A 20 15.55 -18.39 -7.09
N LEU A 21 16.00 -17.20 -7.49
CA LEU A 21 15.11 -16.02 -7.60
C LEU A 21 13.96 -16.24 -8.60
N ASP A 22 14.14 -17.09 -9.62
CA ASP A 22 13.10 -17.46 -10.58
C ASP A 22 11.91 -18.22 -9.94
N THR A 23 12.09 -18.77 -8.73
CA THR A 23 11.05 -19.51 -7.99
C THR A 23 10.18 -18.62 -7.10
N LEU A 24 10.44 -17.31 -7.07
CA LEU A 24 9.70 -16.38 -6.24
C LEU A 24 8.24 -16.26 -6.69
N ARG A 25 7.34 -16.15 -5.72
CA ARG A 25 5.90 -15.98 -5.90
C ARG A 25 5.37 -14.98 -4.90
N VAL A 26 4.52 -14.08 -5.35
CA VAL A 26 3.74 -13.16 -4.54
C VAL A 26 2.36 -13.78 -4.36
N ALA A 27 2.01 -14.17 -3.14
CA ALA A 27 0.71 -14.74 -2.81
C ALA A 27 0.19 -14.13 -1.50
N GLY A 28 -1.01 -14.50 -1.07
CA GLY A 28 -1.48 -14.12 0.27
C GLY A 28 -0.63 -14.72 1.39
N THR A 29 -1.10 -14.57 2.63
CA THR A 29 -0.46 -15.12 3.84
C THR A 29 -0.36 -16.65 3.88
N ALA A 30 -1.09 -17.37 3.01
CA ALA A 30 -0.96 -18.80 2.83
C ALA A 30 -0.02 -19.14 1.66
N PRO A 31 0.84 -20.17 1.79
CA PRO A 31 1.75 -20.56 0.73
C PRO A 31 0.99 -20.99 -0.53
N PRO A 32 1.47 -20.61 -1.73
CA PRO A 32 0.86 -21.03 -2.97
C PRO A 32 0.89 -22.56 -3.13
N ARG A 33 -0.26 -23.16 -3.51
CA ARG A 33 -0.35 -24.61 -3.76
C ARG A 33 0.25 -24.95 -5.13
N GLY A 34 1.45 -25.53 -5.12
CA GLY A 34 2.14 -25.96 -6.35
C GLY A 34 2.72 -24.80 -7.16
N ALA A 35 3.26 -25.11 -8.35
CA ALA A 35 3.99 -24.15 -9.19
C ALA A 35 3.12 -23.03 -9.79
N GLU A 36 1.79 -23.24 -9.81
CA GLU A 36 0.77 -22.34 -10.37
C GLU A 36 0.08 -21.45 -9.33
N GLY A 37 0.35 -21.65 -8.02
CA GLY A 37 -0.18 -20.77 -6.98
C GLY A 37 0.60 -19.46 -6.90
N GLY A 38 -0.11 -18.34 -6.71
CA GLY A 38 0.49 -17.01 -6.55
C GLY A 38 1.00 -16.39 -7.86
N TYR A 39 1.30 -15.10 -7.83
CA TYR A 39 1.79 -14.34 -8.98
C TYR A 39 3.32 -14.35 -9.00
N ARG A 40 3.94 -14.63 -10.16
CA ARG A 40 5.37 -14.38 -10.31
C ARG A 40 5.64 -12.87 -10.27
N PRO A 41 6.70 -12.40 -9.59
CA PRO A 41 7.20 -11.05 -9.81
C PRO A 41 7.45 -10.80 -11.29
N LEU A 42 7.19 -9.56 -11.72
CA LEU A 42 7.48 -9.10 -13.08
C LEU A 42 8.98 -9.02 -13.32
N GLU A 43 9.70 -8.44 -12.36
CA GLU A 43 11.16 -8.31 -12.39
C GLU A 43 11.69 -8.57 -10.98
N VAL A 44 12.87 -9.17 -10.91
CA VAL A 44 13.58 -9.41 -9.65
C VAL A 44 15.02 -9.00 -9.86
N MET A 45 15.53 -8.14 -8.99
CA MET A 45 16.92 -7.69 -8.97
C MET A 45 17.45 -7.86 -7.56
N GLN A 46 18.64 -8.39 -7.40
CA GLN A 46 19.29 -8.47 -6.10
C GLN A 46 20.47 -7.49 -6.07
N GLU A 47 20.47 -6.61 -5.07
CA GLU A 47 21.53 -5.64 -4.81
C GLU A 47 22.16 -5.99 -3.45
N GLY A 48 23.25 -6.77 -3.47
CA GLY A 48 23.87 -7.30 -2.26
C GLY A 48 22.92 -8.21 -1.49
N GLN A 49 22.50 -7.78 -0.30
CA GLN A 49 21.54 -8.49 0.56
C GLN A 49 20.13 -7.88 0.52
N GLN A 50 19.86 -6.98 -0.42
CA GLN A 50 18.50 -6.48 -0.68
C GLN A 50 17.97 -7.08 -1.98
N LEU A 51 16.72 -7.52 -1.95
CA LEU A 51 16.00 -8.01 -3.11
C LEU A 51 14.97 -6.98 -3.54
N ARG A 52 15.16 -6.38 -4.71
CA ARG A 52 14.18 -5.53 -5.37
C ARG A 52 13.27 -6.39 -6.23
N VAL A 53 11.97 -6.31 -5.97
CA VAL A 53 10.94 -7.13 -6.61
C VAL A 53 9.91 -6.20 -7.22
N ARG A 54 9.69 -6.30 -8.52
CA ARG A 54 8.63 -5.59 -9.22
C ARG A 54 7.38 -6.47 -9.27
N VAL A 55 6.29 -5.98 -8.71
CA VAL A 55 5.00 -6.70 -8.69
C VAL A 55 4.03 -5.99 -9.61
N ALA A 56 3.16 -6.74 -10.30
CA ALA A 56 2.16 -6.14 -11.16
C ALA A 56 1.13 -5.36 -10.34
N ASP A 57 0.80 -4.14 -10.77
CA ASP A 57 -0.11 -3.21 -10.06
C ASP A 57 -1.52 -3.77 -9.80
N PHE A 58 -1.90 -4.86 -10.47
CA PHE A 58 -3.20 -5.51 -10.28
C PHE A 58 -3.22 -6.56 -9.16
N VAL A 59 -2.06 -6.85 -8.55
CA VAL A 59 -1.90 -7.73 -7.40
C VAL A 59 -2.20 -6.92 -6.15
N ASP A 60 -3.15 -7.38 -5.33
CA ASP A 60 -3.43 -6.75 -4.05
C ASP A 60 -2.28 -7.07 -3.06
N LEU A 61 -1.58 -6.03 -2.63
CA LEU A 61 -0.39 -6.15 -1.78
C LEU A 61 -0.69 -5.98 -0.30
N ALA A 62 -1.93 -5.65 0.09
CA ALA A 62 -2.27 -5.40 1.49
C ALA A 62 -1.95 -6.59 2.40
N ASP A 63 -2.05 -7.82 1.86
CA ASP A 63 -1.76 -9.09 2.57
C ASP A 63 -0.77 -9.99 1.78
N ALA A 64 0.05 -9.41 0.90
CA ALA A 64 0.92 -10.18 0.03
C ALA A 64 2.26 -10.55 0.70
N THR A 65 2.55 -11.84 0.72
CA THR A 65 3.84 -12.41 1.15
C THR A 65 4.64 -12.85 -0.08
N LEU A 66 5.94 -12.58 -0.07
CA LEU A 66 6.87 -13.13 -1.06
C LEU A 66 7.33 -14.52 -0.60
N TRP A 67 6.86 -15.54 -1.31
CA TRP A 67 7.19 -16.95 -1.11
C TRP A 67 8.32 -17.38 -2.04
N GLN A 68 9.21 -18.24 -1.54
CA GLN A 68 10.20 -18.95 -2.34
C GLN A 68 9.98 -20.44 -2.19
N GLN A 69 9.88 -21.17 -3.30
CA GLN A 69 9.79 -22.62 -3.26
C GLN A 69 11.14 -23.20 -2.83
N ARG A 70 11.23 -23.69 -1.59
CA ARG A 70 12.45 -24.33 -1.11
C ARG A 70 12.68 -25.66 -1.80
N GLN A 71 13.85 -25.80 -2.41
CA GLN A 71 14.31 -27.07 -2.93
C GLN A 71 14.78 -28.00 -1.78
N PRO A 72 14.73 -29.32 -1.96
CA PRO A 72 15.32 -30.26 -1.03
C PRO A 72 16.82 -29.92 -0.80
N PRO A 73 17.35 -30.06 0.42
CA PRO A 73 18.77 -29.77 0.70
C PRO A 73 19.76 -30.56 -0.18
N ALA A 74 19.35 -31.69 -0.74
CA ALA A 74 20.16 -32.53 -1.62
C ALA A 74 20.05 -32.18 -3.11
N TYR A 75 19.16 -31.26 -3.52
CA TYR A 75 18.86 -31.00 -4.94
C TYR A 75 20.11 -30.76 -5.80
N LEU A 76 21.00 -29.89 -5.34
CA LEU A 76 22.23 -29.56 -6.05
C LEU A 76 23.19 -30.76 -6.16
N LEU A 77 23.21 -31.64 -5.16
CA LEU A 77 23.98 -32.89 -5.20
C LEU A 77 23.34 -33.91 -6.15
N ASP A 78 22.01 -34.01 -6.16
CA ASP A 78 21.27 -34.91 -7.05
C ASP A 78 21.49 -34.52 -8.52
N ARG A 79 21.37 -33.22 -8.83
CA ARG A 79 21.65 -32.67 -10.16
C ARG A 79 23.11 -32.88 -10.58
N LEU A 80 24.05 -32.68 -9.66
CA LEU A 80 25.46 -32.95 -9.93
C LEU A 80 25.68 -34.43 -10.26
N ARG A 81 25.09 -35.34 -9.50
CA ARG A 81 25.18 -36.79 -9.75
C ARG A 81 24.62 -37.16 -11.13
N GLU A 82 23.43 -36.65 -11.47
CA GLU A 82 22.78 -36.89 -12.77
C GLU A 82 23.66 -36.43 -13.93
N VAL A 83 24.16 -35.20 -13.85
CA VAL A 83 25.00 -34.62 -14.91
C VAL A 83 26.36 -35.32 -14.98
N LEU A 84 27.00 -35.59 -13.85
CA LEU A 84 28.31 -36.24 -13.80
C LEU A 84 28.26 -37.66 -14.38
N ALA A 85 27.15 -38.38 -14.22
CA ALA A 85 26.94 -39.70 -14.82
C ALA A 85 26.97 -39.68 -16.36
N THR A 86 26.76 -38.52 -16.99
CA THR A 86 26.86 -38.34 -18.44
C THR A 86 28.26 -37.98 -18.92
N VAL A 87 29.19 -37.67 -18.00
CA VAL A 87 30.55 -37.23 -18.32
C VAL A 87 31.42 -38.44 -18.68
N LYS A 88 32.06 -38.40 -19.85
CA LYS A 88 33.02 -39.43 -20.26
C LYS A 88 34.37 -39.20 -19.55
N PRO A 89 35.05 -40.24 -19.03
CA PRO A 89 36.32 -40.12 -18.32
C PRO A 89 37.49 -40.01 -19.31
N VAL A 90 37.53 -38.94 -20.10
CA VAL A 90 38.56 -38.68 -21.12
C VAL A 90 39.04 -37.22 -21.03
N GLY A 91 40.20 -36.95 -21.63
CA GLY A 91 40.76 -35.60 -21.70
C GLY A 91 41.18 -35.04 -20.34
N LEU A 92 41.12 -33.71 -20.22
CA LEU A 92 41.65 -32.99 -19.05
C LEU A 92 41.01 -33.37 -17.72
N ALA A 93 39.73 -33.77 -17.73
CA ALA A 93 39.04 -34.22 -16.52
C ALA A 93 39.57 -35.57 -16.01
N ALA A 94 39.99 -36.46 -16.92
CA ALA A 94 40.60 -37.73 -16.53
C ALA A 94 42.01 -37.54 -15.96
N ASP A 95 42.77 -36.59 -16.51
CA ASP A 95 44.08 -36.21 -15.95
C ASP A 95 43.94 -35.63 -14.55
N LEU A 96 43.00 -34.69 -14.36
CA LEU A 96 42.72 -34.10 -13.05
C LEU A 96 42.21 -35.12 -12.03
N ALA A 97 41.30 -36.02 -12.42
CA ALA A 97 40.80 -37.07 -11.53
C ALA A 97 41.90 -38.03 -11.05
N ALA A 98 42.98 -38.15 -11.82
CA ALA A 98 44.17 -38.93 -11.47
C ALA A 98 45.25 -38.10 -10.75
N GLY A 99 44.99 -36.82 -10.44
CA GLY A 99 45.95 -35.91 -9.81
C GLY A 99 47.11 -35.51 -10.73
N ARG A 100 46.99 -35.68 -12.06
CA ARG A 100 48.04 -35.30 -13.02
C ARG A 100 47.81 -33.88 -13.52
N LEU A 101 48.77 -33.01 -13.24
CA LEU A 101 48.81 -31.63 -13.73
C LEU A 101 49.84 -31.49 -14.85
N ALA A 102 49.55 -30.66 -15.84
CA ALA A 102 50.53 -30.27 -16.84
C ALA A 102 51.59 -29.35 -16.18
N PRO A 103 52.87 -29.46 -16.54
CA PRO A 103 53.89 -28.57 -16.00
C PRO A 103 53.64 -27.11 -16.41
N ALA A 104 54.16 -26.18 -15.61
CA ALA A 104 54.18 -24.76 -15.90
C ALA A 104 54.73 -24.51 -17.31
N PRO A 105 54.01 -23.74 -18.14
CA PRO A 105 54.45 -23.50 -19.51
C PRO A 105 55.67 -22.57 -19.55
N GLN A 106 56.42 -22.60 -20.64
CA GLN A 106 57.43 -21.59 -20.90
C GLN A 106 56.75 -20.21 -20.96
N MET A 107 57.18 -19.32 -20.05
CA MET A 107 56.59 -18.00 -19.86
C MET A 107 56.65 -17.17 -21.16
N LEU A 108 55.52 -16.55 -21.51
CA LEU A 108 55.42 -15.59 -22.62
C LEU A 108 56.04 -14.23 -22.25
N ASP A 109 56.05 -13.28 -23.19
CA ASP A 109 56.50 -11.91 -22.94
C ASP A 109 55.82 -11.29 -21.71
N ARG A 110 56.57 -10.47 -20.96
CA ARG A 110 56.08 -9.88 -19.71
C ARG A 110 54.87 -8.98 -19.97
N VAL A 111 53.75 -9.32 -19.33
CA VAL A 111 52.58 -8.44 -19.25
C VAL A 111 52.94 -7.26 -18.35
N ALA A 112 52.68 -6.03 -18.82
CA ALA A 112 53.04 -4.82 -18.09
C ALA A 112 52.38 -4.78 -16.69
N GLY A 113 53.22 -4.60 -15.66
CA GLY A 113 52.78 -4.52 -14.26
C GLY A 113 52.33 -5.85 -13.64
N PHE A 114 52.64 -7.00 -14.27
CA PHE A 114 52.51 -8.32 -13.65
C PHE A 114 53.83 -8.74 -13.01
N THR A 115 53.76 -9.43 -11.88
CA THR A 115 54.92 -10.12 -11.29
C THR A 115 55.31 -11.34 -12.14
N PRO A 116 56.50 -11.92 -11.98
CA PRO A 116 56.88 -13.16 -12.67
C PRO A 116 55.87 -14.30 -12.46
N ALA A 117 55.41 -14.49 -11.22
CA ALA A 117 54.41 -15.50 -10.88
C ALA A 117 53.05 -15.22 -11.56
N GLN A 118 52.64 -13.96 -11.65
CA GLN A 118 51.42 -13.57 -12.38
C GLN A 118 51.56 -13.80 -13.89
N CYS A 119 52.75 -13.56 -14.48
CA CYS A 119 53.03 -13.85 -15.89
C CYS A 119 52.98 -15.35 -16.19
N GLU A 120 53.48 -16.19 -15.27
CA GLU A 120 53.38 -17.64 -15.37
C GLU A 120 51.92 -18.10 -15.29
N ALA A 121 51.15 -17.61 -14.31
CA ALA A 121 49.73 -17.93 -14.16
C ALA A 121 48.90 -17.47 -15.38
N TYR A 122 49.22 -16.30 -15.94
CA TYR A 122 48.65 -15.81 -17.20
C TYR A 122 48.96 -16.76 -18.36
N THR A 123 50.22 -17.15 -18.52
CA THR A 123 50.64 -18.08 -19.58
C THR A 123 49.97 -19.45 -19.42
N SER A 124 49.78 -19.92 -18.19
CA SER A 124 49.05 -21.16 -17.87
C SER A 124 47.62 -21.17 -18.42
N CYS A 125 46.95 -20.01 -18.46
CA CYS A 125 45.60 -19.86 -19.02
C CYS A 125 45.56 -19.98 -20.55
N LEU A 126 46.70 -19.73 -21.24
CA LEU A 126 46.79 -19.69 -22.70
C LEU A 126 47.35 -20.98 -23.31
N ARG A 127 47.89 -21.89 -22.49
CA ARG A 127 48.60 -23.09 -22.96
C ARG A 127 47.83 -24.37 -22.63
N PRO A 128 47.83 -25.39 -23.52
CA PRO A 128 47.10 -26.64 -23.29
C PRO A 128 47.48 -27.34 -21.98
N GLY A 129 46.52 -28.05 -21.40
CA GLY A 129 46.68 -28.85 -20.19
C GLY A 129 45.84 -28.36 -19.01
N VAL A 130 45.85 -29.16 -17.93
CA VAL A 130 45.22 -28.81 -16.65
C VAL A 130 46.27 -28.34 -15.64
N ARG A 131 46.08 -27.16 -15.05
CA ARG A 131 47.03 -26.54 -14.10
C ARG A 131 46.32 -25.93 -12.90
N LEU A 132 47.06 -25.82 -11.80
CA LEU A 132 46.64 -25.10 -10.60
C LEU A 132 47.34 -23.73 -10.53
N VAL A 133 46.61 -22.74 -10.02
CA VAL A 133 47.19 -21.48 -9.55
C VAL A 133 46.78 -21.32 -8.10
N TRP A 134 47.75 -21.49 -7.21
CA TRP A 134 47.53 -21.15 -5.81
C TRP A 134 47.81 -19.67 -5.62
N GLY A 135 46.76 -18.92 -5.30
CA GLY A 135 46.87 -17.50 -5.02
C GLY A 135 46.22 -17.17 -3.69
N PRO A 136 47.00 -16.89 -2.64
CA PRO A 136 46.51 -16.27 -1.42
C PRO A 136 45.76 -14.94 -1.69
N PRO A 137 45.08 -14.37 -0.67
CA PRO A 137 44.37 -13.09 -0.75
C PRO A 137 45.25 -11.94 -1.25
N GLY A 138 44.68 -11.07 -2.10
CA GLY A 138 45.38 -9.88 -2.58
C GLY A 138 46.47 -10.12 -3.63
N THR A 139 46.72 -11.36 -4.06
CA THR A 139 47.84 -11.70 -4.98
C THR A 139 47.56 -11.51 -6.47
N GLY A 140 46.38 -11.00 -6.82
CA GLY A 140 46.04 -10.64 -8.20
C GLY A 140 45.46 -11.77 -9.06
N LYS A 141 44.95 -12.88 -8.49
CA LYS A 141 44.24 -13.95 -9.24
C LYS A 141 43.22 -13.41 -10.24
N THR A 142 42.34 -12.52 -9.79
CA THR A 142 41.28 -11.91 -10.61
C THR A 142 41.86 -11.04 -11.73
N ARG A 143 42.99 -10.36 -11.49
CA ARG A 143 43.71 -9.57 -12.50
C ARG A 143 44.31 -10.46 -13.58
N VAL A 144 44.92 -11.59 -13.19
CA VAL A 144 45.42 -12.62 -14.11
C VAL A 144 44.29 -13.17 -14.98
N LEU A 145 43.16 -13.54 -14.36
CA LEU A 145 41.97 -14.01 -15.07
C LEU A 145 41.45 -12.97 -16.08
N SER A 146 41.38 -11.71 -15.69
CA SER A 146 40.85 -10.63 -16.55
C SER A 146 41.68 -10.43 -17.82
N GLU A 147 43.01 -10.40 -17.68
CA GLU A 147 43.92 -10.24 -18.82
C GLU A 147 43.95 -11.52 -19.69
N ALA A 148 43.94 -12.70 -19.07
CA ALA A 148 43.91 -13.97 -19.77
C ALA A 148 42.63 -14.11 -20.62
N ILE A 149 41.45 -13.86 -20.03
CA ILE A 149 40.18 -13.90 -20.74
C ILE A 149 40.18 -12.88 -21.88
N SER A 150 40.66 -11.66 -21.65
CA SER A 150 40.75 -10.64 -22.70
C SER A 150 41.62 -11.07 -23.89
N SER A 151 42.73 -11.77 -23.61
CA SER A 151 43.62 -12.32 -24.65
C SER A 151 42.96 -13.49 -25.39
N LEU A 152 42.28 -14.39 -24.67
CA LEU A 152 41.54 -15.52 -25.24
C LEU A 152 40.39 -15.06 -26.15
N ILE A 153 39.68 -13.99 -25.78
CA ILE A 153 38.66 -13.37 -26.64
C ILE A 153 39.29 -12.88 -27.95
N ALA A 154 40.44 -12.19 -27.87
CA ALA A 154 41.15 -11.69 -29.05
C ALA A 154 41.61 -12.84 -29.98
N ASP A 155 41.99 -13.98 -29.40
CA ASP A 155 42.34 -15.21 -30.13
C ASP A 155 41.11 -15.99 -30.64
N GLY A 156 39.90 -15.45 -30.46
CA GLY A 156 38.64 -16.05 -30.90
C GLY A 156 38.24 -17.30 -30.11
N LYS A 157 38.86 -17.56 -28.96
CA LYS A 157 38.59 -18.73 -28.12
C LYS A 157 37.26 -18.59 -27.37
N ARG A 158 36.59 -19.72 -27.15
CA ARG A 158 35.40 -19.81 -26.32
C ARG A 158 35.76 -20.23 -24.90
N VAL A 159 35.45 -19.38 -23.92
CA VAL A 159 35.87 -19.52 -22.52
C VAL A 159 34.66 -19.76 -21.63
N LEU A 160 34.76 -20.75 -20.73
CA LEU A 160 33.84 -20.94 -19.61
C LEU A 160 34.56 -20.51 -18.33
N LEU A 161 34.12 -19.40 -17.74
CA LEU A 161 34.54 -18.96 -16.42
C LEU A 161 33.52 -19.43 -15.39
N VAL A 162 33.96 -20.24 -14.44
CA VAL A 162 33.12 -20.75 -13.35
C VAL A 162 33.70 -20.45 -11.98
N SER A 163 32.85 -20.23 -10.99
CA SER A 163 33.29 -20.12 -9.60
C SER A 163 32.27 -20.69 -8.61
N ALA A 164 32.72 -20.98 -7.39
CA ALA A 164 31.85 -21.40 -6.29
C ALA A 164 30.89 -20.30 -5.81
N THR A 165 31.20 -19.01 -6.04
CA THR A 165 30.39 -17.88 -5.55
C THR A 165 30.03 -16.90 -6.67
N ASN A 166 28.81 -16.33 -6.62
CA ASN A 166 28.36 -15.32 -7.58
C ASN A 166 29.26 -14.06 -7.59
N ILE A 167 29.76 -13.64 -6.42
CA ILE A 167 30.61 -12.44 -6.31
C ILE A 167 31.99 -12.62 -6.97
N ALA A 168 32.58 -13.82 -6.90
CA ALA A 168 33.85 -14.12 -7.54
C ALA A 168 33.73 -14.10 -9.07
N VAL A 169 32.65 -14.70 -9.60
CA VAL A 169 32.32 -14.63 -11.05
C VAL A 169 32.24 -13.17 -11.49
N ASP A 170 31.51 -12.36 -10.72
CA ASP A 170 31.29 -10.96 -11.02
C ASP A 170 32.59 -10.14 -10.97
N ASN A 171 33.40 -10.27 -9.92
CA ASN A 171 34.68 -9.55 -9.81
C ASN A 171 35.61 -9.86 -11.00
N ALA A 172 35.68 -11.13 -11.42
CA ALA A 172 36.45 -11.53 -12.59
C ALA A 172 35.89 -10.91 -13.88
N LEU A 173 34.57 -10.90 -14.03
CA LEU A 173 33.91 -10.33 -15.20
C LEU A 173 34.08 -8.81 -15.31
N ALA A 174 33.92 -8.10 -14.19
CA ALA A 174 34.15 -6.67 -14.10
C ALA A 174 35.57 -6.27 -14.52
N GLY A 175 36.57 -7.08 -14.15
CA GLY A 175 37.94 -6.89 -14.60
C GLY A 175 38.08 -7.03 -16.13
N VAL A 176 37.46 -8.04 -16.74
CA VAL A 176 37.42 -8.21 -18.21
C VAL A 176 36.75 -7.01 -18.90
N MET A 177 35.65 -6.51 -18.33
CA MET A 177 34.89 -5.38 -18.90
C MET A 177 35.74 -4.10 -18.98
N ARG A 178 36.63 -3.86 -18.01
CA ARG A 178 37.50 -2.67 -17.98
C ARG A 178 38.48 -2.60 -19.15
N HIS A 179 38.85 -3.74 -19.74
CA HIS A 179 39.73 -3.76 -20.91
C HIS A 179 39.02 -3.31 -22.20
N ARG A 180 37.68 -3.29 -22.25
CA ARG A 180 36.85 -2.87 -23.42
C ARG A 180 37.23 -3.54 -24.75
N ARG A 181 37.65 -4.81 -24.70
CA ARG A 181 38.05 -5.59 -25.89
C ARG A 181 36.97 -6.54 -26.44
N HIS A 182 35.76 -6.52 -25.87
CA HIS A 182 34.66 -7.41 -26.25
C HIS A 182 33.55 -6.64 -27.00
N ARG A 183 32.78 -7.32 -27.86
CA ARG A 183 31.58 -6.77 -28.49
C ARG A 183 30.33 -7.13 -27.66
N PRO A 184 29.20 -6.43 -27.85
CA PRO A 184 27.94 -6.79 -27.22
C PRO A 184 27.58 -8.27 -27.44
N GLY A 185 27.28 -8.99 -26.35
CA GLY A 185 26.96 -10.42 -26.39
C GLY A 185 28.16 -11.38 -26.54
N ASP A 186 29.39 -10.90 -26.74
CA ASP A 186 30.58 -11.77 -26.66
C ASP A 186 30.80 -12.25 -25.21
N LEU A 187 30.41 -11.44 -24.22
CA LEU A 187 30.55 -11.69 -22.79
C LEU A 187 29.16 -11.87 -22.17
N ILE A 188 28.88 -13.00 -21.53
CA ILE A 188 27.58 -13.24 -20.89
C ILE A 188 27.74 -13.70 -19.45
N ARG A 189 27.06 -13.00 -18.54
CA ARG A 189 26.85 -13.44 -17.16
C ARG A 189 25.57 -14.28 -17.05
N VAL A 190 25.71 -15.57 -16.73
CA VAL A 190 24.58 -16.49 -16.53
C VAL A 190 24.34 -16.72 -15.04
N GLY A 191 23.16 -16.36 -14.57
CA GLY A 191 22.82 -16.31 -13.14
C GLY A 191 22.77 -14.87 -12.62
N PRO A 192 22.26 -14.66 -11.41
CA PRO A 192 22.03 -13.34 -10.84
C PRO A 192 23.37 -12.64 -10.50
N PRO A 193 23.63 -11.45 -11.07
CA PRO A 193 24.78 -10.64 -10.69
C PRO A 193 24.56 -9.97 -9.33
N HIS A 194 25.61 -9.96 -8.51
CA HIS A 194 25.74 -9.21 -7.26
C HIS A 194 26.39 -7.83 -7.43
N LEU A 195 27.27 -7.66 -8.43
CA LEU A 195 27.85 -6.35 -8.73
C LEU A 195 26.89 -5.53 -9.61
N ARG A 196 26.57 -4.31 -9.17
CA ARG A 196 25.68 -3.40 -9.89
C ARG A 196 26.17 -3.11 -11.31
N GLU A 197 27.48 -2.90 -11.48
CA GLU A 197 28.08 -2.61 -12.79
C GLU A 197 27.82 -3.73 -13.80
N ILE A 198 27.73 -4.99 -13.38
CA ILE A 198 27.37 -6.12 -14.26
C ILE A 198 25.86 -6.22 -14.42
N ALA A 199 25.12 -6.05 -13.32
CA ALA A 199 23.67 -6.16 -13.33
C ALA A 199 23.01 -5.20 -14.32
N THR A 200 23.53 -3.98 -14.42
CA THR A 200 22.99 -2.91 -15.27
C THR A 200 23.61 -2.84 -16.66
N ASP A 201 24.66 -3.62 -16.94
CA ASP A 201 25.34 -3.55 -18.24
C ASP A 201 24.52 -4.30 -19.31
N PRO A 202 24.06 -3.59 -20.37
CA PRO A 202 23.20 -4.16 -21.39
C PRO A 202 23.93 -5.15 -22.31
N ASP A 203 25.26 -5.10 -22.38
CA ASP A 203 26.09 -5.90 -23.27
C ASP A 203 26.55 -7.22 -22.62
N VAL A 204 26.44 -7.31 -21.29
CA VAL A 204 26.95 -8.44 -20.47
C VAL A 204 25.86 -9.19 -19.71
N SER A 205 24.86 -8.49 -19.19
CA SER A 205 23.78 -9.09 -18.39
C SER A 205 22.83 -9.88 -19.26
N LEU A 206 22.75 -11.21 -19.05
CA LEU A 206 21.83 -12.08 -19.81
C LEU A 206 20.38 -11.58 -19.71
N THR A 207 19.96 -11.11 -18.54
CA THR A 207 18.62 -10.56 -18.32
C THR A 207 18.35 -9.36 -19.23
N HIS A 208 19.31 -8.45 -19.39
CA HIS A 208 19.16 -7.28 -20.28
C HIS A 208 19.21 -7.66 -21.75
N LEU A 209 20.15 -8.53 -22.16
CA LEU A 209 20.24 -9.02 -23.54
C LEU A 209 18.94 -9.70 -23.98
N VAL A 210 18.39 -10.53 -23.09
CA VAL A 210 17.11 -11.22 -23.31
C VAL A 210 15.96 -10.21 -23.35
N LYS A 211 15.90 -9.26 -22.42
CA LYS A 211 14.89 -8.20 -22.41
C LYS A 211 14.89 -7.38 -23.71
N THR A 212 16.07 -7.04 -24.23
CA THR A 212 16.21 -6.35 -25.52
C THR A 212 15.69 -7.21 -26.67
N SER A 213 16.01 -8.52 -26.68
CA SER A 213 15.50 -9.45 -27.70
C SER A 213 13.98 -9.69 -27.64
N LEU A 214 13.36 -9.47 -26.48
CA LEU A 214 11.94 -9.71 -26.21
C LEU A 214 11.10 -8.43 -26.14
N ALA A 215 11.64 -7.27 -26.54
CA ALA A 215 10.98 -5.98 -26.39
C ALA A 215 9.55 -5.95 -26.98
N GLU A 216 9.35 -6.58 -28.14
CA GLU A 216 8.02 -6.68 -28.78
C GLU A 216 7.04 -7.55 -27.98
N ALA A 217 7.51 -8.69 -27.47
CA ALA A 217 6.70 -9.60 -26.67
C ALA A 217 6.31 -8.97 -25.33
N GLU A 218 7.24 -8.27 -24.68
CA GLU A 218 6.98 -7.51 -23.45
C GLU A 218 5.99 -6.36 -23.71
N GLN A 219 6.16 -5.60 -24.79
CA GLN A 219 5.25 -4.51 -25.14
C GLN A 219 3.82 -5.01 -25.39
N ARG A 220 3.67 -6.17 -26.05
CA ARG A 220 2.38 -6.84 -26.22
C ARG A 220 1.75 -7.22 -24.88
N ARG A 221 2.54 -7.76 -23.95
CA ARG A 221 2.11 -8.15 -22.60
C ARG A 221 1.64 -6.94 -21.79
N LEU A 222 2.43 -5.86 -21.76
CA LEU A 222 2.10 -4.60 -21.08
C LEU A 222 0.84 -3.93 -21.64
N THR A 223 0.66 -3.97 -22.96
CA THR A 223 -0.55 -3.43 -23.62
C THR A 223 -1.80 -4.17 -23.15
N LEU A 224 -1.76 -5.50 -23.08
CA LEU A 224 -2.88 -6.30 -22.57
C LEU A 224 -3.13 -6.03 -21.08
N GLN A 225 -2.06 -5.89 -20.28
CA GLN A 225 -2.15 -5.57 -18.85
C GLN A 225 -2.83 -4.21 -18.61
N ASN A 226 -2.43 -3.16 -19.32
CA ASN A 226 -3.02 -1.82 -19.18
C ASN A 226 -4.52 -1.81 -19.54
N ARG A 227 -4.91 -2.57 -20.57
CA ARG A 227 -6.33 -2.74 -20.94
C ARG A 227 -7.12 -3.45 -19.85
N LEU A 228 -6.55 -4.46 -19.19
CA LEU A 228 -7.20 -5.14 -18.06
C LEU A 228 -7.35 -4.24 -16.82
N LEU A 229 -6.34 -3.42 -16.52
CA LEU A 229 -6.38 -2.44 -15.43
C LEU A 229 -7.52 -1.42 -15.62
N ALA A 230 -7.69 -0.90 -16.84
CA ALA A 230 -8.79 0.00 -17.17
C ALA A 230 -10.18 -0.63 -16.93
N LEU A 231 -10.34 -1.93 -17.26
CA LEU A 231 -11.59 -2.66 -17.01
C LEU A 231 -11.82 -2.99 -15.52
N LYS A 232 -10.74 -3.18 -14.74
CA LYS A 232 -10.84 -3.41 -13.28
C LYS A 232 -11.33 -2.18 -12.53
N GLN A 233 -11.00 -0.98 -12.98
CA GLN A 233 -11.49 0.27 -12.37
C GLN A 233 -13.02 0.32 -12.33
N THR A 234 -13.71 -0.02 -13.43
CA THR A 234 -15.18 -0.08 -13.48
C THR A 234 -15.76 -1.00 -12.40
N VAL A 235 -15.10 -2.14 -12.13
CA VAL A 235 -15.54 -3.13 -11.13
C VAL A 235 -15.29 -2.64 -9.70
N ASN A 236 -14.14 -2.00 -9.45
CA ASN A 236 -13.83 -1.42 -8.15
C ASN A 236 -14.76 -0.25 -7.81
N ASP A 237 -15.05 0.61 -8.78
CA ASP A 237 -16.04 1.68 -8.64
C ASP A 237 -17.41 1.11 -8.31
N LEU A 238 -17.85 0.07 -9.05
CA LEU A 238 -19.11 -0.62 -8.78
C LEU A 238 -19.15 -1.15 -7.34
N ARG A 239 -18.12 -1.89 -6.91
CA ARG A 239 -18.04 -2.46 -5.54
C ARG A 239 -18.11 -1.37 -4.47
N THR A 240 -17.48 -0.23 -4.71
CA THR A 240 -17.47 0.91 -3.79
C THR A 240 -18.84 1.57 -3.72
N THR A 241 -19.49 1.80 -4.87
CA THR A 241 -20.85 2.37 -4.92
C THR A 241 -21.89 1.41 -4.35
N GLU A 242 -21.79 0.10 -4.60
CA GLU A 242 -22.67 -0.94 -4.03
C GLU A 242 -22.66 -0.91 -2.49
N LYS A 243 -21.49 -0.75 -1.86
CA LYS A 243 -21.39 -0.59 -0.41
C LYS A 243 -22.07 0.68 0.10
N LEU A 244 -21.97 1.78 -0.65
CA LEU A 244 -22.59 3.07 -0.31
C LEU A 244 -24.12 3.04 -0.36
N VAL A 245 -24.70 2.25 -1.28
CA VAL A 245 -26.16 2.17 -1.48
C VAL A 245 -26.79 0.88 -0.92
N ALA A 246 -26.04 0.09 -0.15
CA ALA A 246 -26.47 -1.23 0.32
C ALA A 246 -27.81 -1.21 1.07
N ASP A 247 -28.05 -0.17 1.88
CA ASP A 247 -29.29 0.00 2.68
C ASP A 247 -30.34 0.88 1.98
N PHE A 248 -30.13 1.29 0.73
CA PHE A 248 -31.01 2.24 0.05
C PHE A 248 -32.08 1.53 -0.78
N ASN A 249 -33.35 1.74 -0.44
CA ASN A 249 -34.50 1.26 -1.21
C ASN A 249 -35.18 2.43 -1.97
N PRO A 250 -35.09 2.47 -3.31
CA PRO A 250 -35.66 3.56 -4.11
C PRO A 250 -37.18 3.72 -3.96
N SER A 251 -37.90 2.60 -3.83
CA SER A 251 -39.38 2.61 -3.74
C SER A 251 -39.87 3.12 -2.39
N GLU A 252 -39.14 2.85 -1.31
CA GLU A 252 -39.42 3.38 0.02
C GLU A 252 -39.04 4.86 0.10
N HIS A 253 -37.89 5.24 -0.44
CA HIS A 253 -37.48 6.64 -0.54
C HIS A 253 -38.47 7.48 -1.33
N GLN A 254 -38.96 7.00 -2.49
CA GLN A 254 -39.92 7.74 -3.31
C GLN A 254 -41.26 7.94 -2.57
N ARG A 255 -41.74 6.91 -1.87
CA ARG A 255 -42.95 7.00 -1.03
C ARG A 255 -42.76 7.96 0.15
N ALA A 256 -41.63 7.86 0.86
CA ALA A 256 -41.28 8.74 1.97
C ALA A 256 -41.14 10.20 1.51
N ARG A 257 -40.46 10.45 0.38
CA ARG A 257 -40.29 11.79 -0.21
C ARG A 257 -41.62 12.42 -0.61
N ALA A 258 -42.53 11.62 -1.20
CA ALA A 258 -43.88 12.08 -1.55
C ALA A 258 -44.70 12.45 -0.30
N ALA A 259 -44.60 11.68 0.79
CA ALA A 259 -45.26 11.98 2.05
C ALA A 259 -44.69 13.27 2.70
N VAL A 260 -43.36 13.40 2.76
CA VAL A 260 -42.69 14.60 3.31
C VAL A 260 -43.04 15.86 2.51
N ASN A 261 -43.06 15.79 1.18
CA ASN A 261 -43.44 16.93 0.34
C ASN A 261 -44.91 17.33 0.55
N ARG A 262 -45.81 16.34 0.66
CA ARG A 262 -47.24 16.59 0.94
C ARG A 262 -47.42 17.31 2.27
N ASP A 263 -46.76 16.82 3.33
CA ASP A 263 -46.81 17.44 4.66
C ASP A 263 -46.29 18.88 4.66
N ARG A 264 -45.24 19.16 3.86
CA ARG A 264 -44.70 20.50 3.66
C ARG A 264 -45.65 21.43 2.90
N ASP A 265 -46.48 20.88 2.00
CA ASP A 265 -47.42 21.65 1.18
C ASP A 265 -48.74 21.96 1.89
N ILE A 266 -49.13 21.22 2.94
CA ILE A 266 -50.38 21.43 3.70
C ILE A 266 -50.52 22.88 4.22
N PRO A 267 -49.52 23.50 4.89
CA PRO A 267 -49.62 24.89 5.31
C PRO A 267 -49.85 25.87 4.15
N ARG A 268 -49.22 25.60 2.99
CA ARG A 268 -49.39 26.43 1.79
C ARG A 268 -50.81 26.30 1.22
N LEU A 269 -51.36 25.09 1.19
CA LEU A 269 -52.74 24.84 0.74
C LEU A 269 -53.77 25.46 1.71
N ALA A 270 -53.51 25.40 3.02
CA ALA A 270 -54.34 26.05 4.03
C ALA A 270 -54.37 27.58 3.84
N GLN A 271 -53.22 28.19 3.55
CA GLN A 271 -53.15 29.62 3.23
C GLN A 271 -53.92 29.97 1.93
N GLN A 272 -53.85 29.11 0.91
CA GLN A 272 -54.59 29.32 -0.33
C GLN A 272 -56.11 29.28 -0.11
N LEU A 273 -56.60 28.34 0.72
CA LEU A 273 -58.01 28.28 1.09
C LEU A 273 -58.47 29.53 1.85
N ALA A 274 -57.67 30.00 2.82
CA ALA A 274 -57.97 31.22 3.56
C ALA A 274 -58.12 32.44 2.62
N ASN A 275 -57.17 32.62 1.70
CA ASN A 275 -57.21 33.71 0.72
C ASN A 275 -58.45 33.62 -0.20
N ALA A 276 -58.81 32.42 -0.66
CA ALA A 276 -60.00 32.21 -1.49
C ALA A 276 -61.30 32.50 -0.71
N GLY A 277 -61.34 32.18 0.59
CA GLY A 277 -62.46 32.50 1.48
C GLY A 277 -62.68 34.00 1.67
N ASP A 278 -61.60 34.77 1.83
CA ASP A 278 -61.65 36.23 1.91
C ASP A 278 -62.18 36.85 0.62
N GLN A 279 -61.72 36.37 -0.54
CA GLN A 279 -62.19 36.82 -1.84
C GLN A 279 -63.69 36.52 -2.05
N MET A 280 -64.14 35.31 -1.70
CA MET A 280 -65.55 34.94 -1.78
C MET A 280 -66.43 35.89 -0.94
N THR A 281 -66.00 36.22 0.27
CA THR A 281 -66.74 37.11 1.17
C THR A 281 -66.80 38.54 0.64
N ALA A 282 -65.71 39.04 0.06
CA ALA A 282 -65.68 40.35 -0.59
C ALA A 282 -66.66 40.42 -1.79
N ARG A 283 -66.66 39.40 -2.67
CA ARG A 283 -67.56 39.35 -3.84
C ARG A 283 -69.02 39.21 -3.45
N ARG A 284 -69.32 38.50 -2.36
CA ARG A 284 -70.70 38.38 -1.83
C ARG A 284 -71.25 39.73 -1.37
N ARG A 285 -70.42 40.58 -0.76
CA ARG A 285 -70.81 41.95 -0.38
C ARG A 285 -71.07 42.84 -1.61
N ALA A 286 -70.22 42.74 -2.64
CA ALA A 286 -70.38 43.50 -3.88
C ALA A 286 -71.70 43.16 -4.61
N LEU A 287 -72.08 41.88 -4.66
CA LEU A 287 -73.36 41.47 -5.25
C LEU A 287 -74.56 42.04 -4.48
N ALA A 288 -74.52 42.03 -3.15
CA ALA A 288 -75.59 42.61 -2.33
C ALA A 288 -75.76 44.12 -2.56
N GLN A 289 -74.66 44.86 -2.76
CA GLN A 289 -74.69 46.28 -3.12
C GLN A 289 -75.28 46.51 -4.51
N ALA A 290 -74.91 45.68 -5.48
CA ALA A 290 -75.43 45.77 -6.84
C ALA A 290 -76.93 45.45 -6.91
N ASP A 291 -77.41 44.49 -6.12
CA ASP A 291 -78.85 44.15 -6.04
C ASP A 291 -79.66 45.32 -5.47
N ALA A 292 -79.17 45.95 -4.39
CA ALA A 292 -79.79 47.15 -3.82
C ALA A 292 -79.92 48.29 -4.86
N ALA A 293 -78.87 48.54 -5.65
CA ALA A 293 -78.87 49.54 -6.71
C ALA A 293 -79.87 49.22 -7.85
N VAL A 294 -80.05 47.93 -8.19
CA VAL A 294 -81.08 47.50 -9.15
C VAL A 294 -82.48 47.77 -8.62
N GLN A 295 -82.75 47.47 -7.35
CA GLN A 295 -84.08 47.71 -6.76
C GLN A 295 -84.43 49.19 -6.74
N GLU A 296 -83.47 50.05 -6.38
CA GLU A 296 -83.65 51.51 -6.39
C GLU A 296 -83.94 52.04 -7.80
N ALA A 297 -83.16 51.60 -8.81
CA ALA A 297 -83.36 52.00 -10.19
C ALA A 297 -84.71 51.51 -10.77
N ARG A 298 -85.19 50.32 -10.36
CA ARG A 298 -86.51 49.81 -10.75
C ARG A 298 -87.64 50.67 -10.21
N ALA A 299 -87.57 51.04 -8.94
CA ALA A 299 -88.55 51.93 -8.32
C ALA A 299 -88.63 53.27 -9.07
N ALA A 300 -87.48 53.86 -9.41
CA ALA A 300 -87.42 55.12 -10.15
C ALA A 300 -88.04 55.05 -11.56
N VAL A 301 -87.96 53.91 -12.24
CA VAL A 301 -88.60 53.70 -13.55
C VAL A 301 -90.13 53.55 -13.40
N ALA A 302 -90.60 52.86 -12.35
CA ALA A 302 -92.03 52.65 -12.11
C ALA A 302 -92.82 53.96 -11.94
N GLU A 303 -92.21 54.98 -11.31
CA GLU A 303 -92.80 56.32 -11.14
C GLU A 303 -93.17 57.02 -12.46
N THR A 304 -92.61 56.59 -13.60
CA THR A 304 -92.85 57.22 -14.91
C THR A 304 -94.05 56.67 -15.68
N SER A 305 -94.71 55.62 -15.16
CA SER A 305 -95.77 54.88 -15.84
C SER A 305 -96.95 55.75 -16.29
N ASP A 306 -97.43 56.62 -15.40
CA ASP A 306 -98.59 57.48 -15.67
C ASP A 306 -98.27 58.54 -16.73
N SER A 307 -97.04 59.08 -16.70
CA SER A 307 -96.57 60.05 -17.70
C SER A 307 -96.39 59.42 -19.08
N ARG A 308 -95.91 58.16 -19.14
CA ARG A 308 -95.77 57.40 -20.39
C ARG A 308 -97.16 57.14 -21.02
N THR A 309 -98.11 56.67 -20.20
CA THR A 309 -99.48 56.39 -20.65
C THR A 309 -100.22 57.65 -21.13
N ALA A 310 -100.05 58.78 -20.43
CA ALA A 310 -100.64 60.05 -20.83
C ALA A 310 -100.08 60.59 -22.15
N LEU A 311 -98.76 60.46 -22.38
CA LEU A 311 -98.11 60.85 -23.63
C LEU A 311 -98.58 60.00 -24.82
N ASP A 312 -98.75 58.69 -24.64
CA ASP A 312 -99.23 57.79 -25.70
C ASP A 312 -100.69 58.10 -26.09
N ALA A 313 -101.54 58.43 -25.11
CA ALA A 313 -102.93 58.83 -25.36
C ALA A 313 -103.05 60.17 -26.11
N LEU A 314 -102.19 61.15 -25.80
CA LEU A 314 -102.10 62.43 -26.53
C LEU A 314 -101.76 62.21 -28.02
N ASP A 315 -100.84 61.29 -28.30
CA ASP A 315 -100.47 60.94 -29.68
C ASP A 315 -101.59 60.18 -30.41
N GLY A 316 -102.48 59.49 -29.69
CA GLY A 316 -103.70 58.90 -30.25
C GLY A 316 -104.68 59.95 -30.79
N ILE A 317 -105.05 60.93 -29.96
CA ILE A 317 -106.03 61.98 -30.31
C ILE A 317 -105.55 62.82 -31.50
N ARG A 318 -104.25 63.16 -31.56
CA ARG A 318 -103.66 63.91 -32.68
C ARG A 318 -103.75 63.17 -34.01
N ARG A 319 -103.62 61.84 -33.99
CA ARG A 319 -103.73 61.01 -35.20
C ARG A 319 -105.16 60.99 -35.75
N GLU A 320 -106.16 60.83 -34.90
CA GLU A 320 -107.58 60.84 -35.31
C GLU A 320 -108.01 62.17 -35.92
N ALA A 321 -107.56 63.30 -35.34
CA ALA A 321 -107.82 64.64 -35.89
C ALA A 321 -107.32 64.80 -37.34
N THR A 322 -106.14 64.23 -37.62
CA THR A 322 -105.50 64.32 -38.94
C THR A 322 -106.27 63.51 -39.99
N LEU A 323 -106.77 62.33 -39.63
CA LEU A 323 -107.54 61.47 -40.53
C LEU A 323 -108.91 62.08 -40.88
N ALA A 324 -109.60 62.68 -39.92
CA ALA A 324 -110.90 63.30 -40.16
C ALA A 324 -110.83 64.52 -41.10
N GLN A 325 -109.74 65.30 -41.06
CA GLN A 325 -109.50 66.40 -41.99
C GLN A 325 -109.32 65.92 -43.44
N GLN A 326 -108.68 64.78 -43.66
CA GLN A 326 -108.43 64.24 -45.00
C GLN A 326 -109.71 63.81 -45.74
N GLU A 327 -110.72 63.29 -45.03
CA GLU A 327 -111.99 62.89 -45.65
C GLU A 327 -112.83 64.08 -46.15
N VAL A 328 -112.83 65.20 -45.41
CA VAL A 328 -113.47 66.45 -45.84
C VAL A 328 -112.91 66.94 -47.18
N ASP A 329 -111.58 66.93 -47.29
CA ASP A 329 -110.89 67.41 -48.49
C ASP A 329 -111.19 66.52 -49.71
N ARG A 330 -111.38 65.21 -49.49
CA ARG A 330 -111.68 64.24 -50.55
C ARG A 330 -113.03 64.49 -51.23
N VAL A 331 -114.07 64.79 -50.45
CA VAL A 331 -115.41 65.09 -50.99
C VAL A 331 -115.42 66.45 -51.71
N ALA A 332 -114.67 67.43 -51.20
CA ALA A 332 -114.54 68.75 -51.82
C ALA A 332 -113.93 68.70 -53.23
N VAL A 333 -112.97 67.82 -53.47
CA VAL A 333 -112.38 67.60 -54.81
C VAL A 333 -113.40 67.06 -55.80
N ARG A 334 -114.27 66.12 -55.38
CA ARG A 334 -115.32 65.55 -56.26
C ARG A 334 -116.35 66.59 -56.69
N LEU A 335 -116.74 67.49 -55.79
CA LEU A 335 -117.64 68.61 -56.09
C LEU A 335 -117.08 69.54 -57.18
N LEU A 336 -115.78 69.84 -57.13
CA LEU A 336 -115.10 70.65 -58.15
C LEU A 336 -115.15 70.00 -59.54
N ALA A 337 -114.94 68.68 -59.62
CA ALA A 337 -115.00 67.95 -60.88
C ALA A 337 -116.42 67.95 -61.50
N ALA A 338 -117.46 67.72 -60.69
CA ALA A 338 -118.85 67.71 -61.15
C ALA A 338 -119.30 69.07 -61.71
N ARG A 339 -118.87 70.19 -61.12
CA ARG A 339 -119.14 71.54 -61.63
C ARG A 339 -118.55 71.78 -63.02
N ALA A 340 -117.32 71.33 -63.23
CA ALA A 340 -116.64 71.48 -64.53
C ALA A 340 -117.28 70.63 -65.65
N GLU A 341 -117.97 69.53 -65.32
CA GLU A 341 -118.78 68.77 -66.29
C GLU A 341 -120.08 69.47 -66.64
N CYS A 342 -120.78 70.03 -65.64
CA CYS A 342 -121.96 70.88 -65.87
C CYS A 342 -121.69 72.01 -66.86
N ASP A 343 -120.60 72.77 -66.65
CA ASP A 343 -120.26 73.94 -67.48
C ASP A 343 -119.98 73.54 -68.95
N ARG A 344 -119.36 72.38 -69.17
CA ARG A 344 -119.09 71.85 -70.52
C ARG A 344 -120.39 71.48 -71.25
N THR A 345 -121.28 70.75 -70.58
CA THR A 345 -122.56 70.34 -71.17
C THR A 345 -123.45 71.55 -71.49
N GLU A 346 -123.38 72.63 -70.69
CA GLU A 346 -124.04 73.90 -70.98
C GLU A 346 -123.54 74.56 -72.27
N SER A 347 -122.23 74.58 -72.46
CA SER A 347 -121.59 75.16 -73.65
C SER A 347 -121.95 74.38 -74.93
N ASP A 348 -121.99 73.05 -74.84
CA ASP A 348 -122.39 72.18 -75.96
C ASP A 348 -123.87 72.39 -76.34
N LEU A 349 -124.75 72.59 -75.34
CA LEU A 349 -126.16 72.89 -75.55
C LEU A 349 -126.36 74.26 -76.22
N ALA A 350 -125.52 75.25 -75.91
CA ALA A 350 -125.55 76.57 -76.54
C ALA A 350 -125.14 76.48 -78.02
N SER A 351 -124.07 75.74 -78.33
CA SER A 351 -123.55 75.57 -79.69
C SER A 351 -124.53 74.85 -80.62
N ALA A 352 -125.32 73.89 -80.11
CA ALA A 352 -126.30 73.14 -80.90
C ALA A 352 -127.54 73.94 -81.34
N ARG A 353 -127.74 75.18 -80.84
CA ARG A 353 -128.93 76.01 -81.13
C ARG A 353 -128.83 76.87 -82.41
N ASP A 354 -127.65 77.06 -82.99
CA ASP A 354 -127.39 78.10 -84.00
C ASP A 354 -127.69 77.74 -85.47
N GLY A 355 -128.27 76.58 -85.78
CA GLY A 355 -128.68 76.21 -87.15
C GLY A 355 -130.07 76.71 -87.57
N GLY A 356 -130.26 77.05 -88.85
CA GLY A 356 -131.54 77.51 -89.42
C GLY A 356 -132.71 76.50 -89.35
N PRO A 357 -133.94 76.89 -89.75
CA PRO A 357 -135.19 76.17 -89.45
C PRO A 357 -135.22 74.69 -89.87
N TRP A 358 -134.66 74.36 -91.03
CA TRP A 358 -134.57 72.99 -91.56
C TRP A 358 -133.48 72.13 -90.89
N ALA A 359 -132.43 72.76 -90.32
CA ALA A 359 -131.41 72.06 -89.53
C ALA A 359 -131.90 71.72 -88.11
N ARG A 360 -132.76 72.58 -87.52
CA ARG A 360 -133.40 72.35 -86.21
C ARG A 360 -134.37 71.17 -86.21
N ALA A 361 -135.04 70.90 -87.33
CA ALA A 361 -135.92 69.73 -87.48
C ALA A 361 -135.14 68.40 -87.53
N ARG A 362 -133.90 68.40 -88.05
CA ARG A 362 -133.06 67.20 -88.19
C ARG A 362 -132.33 66.82 -86.89
N ASN A 363 -132.12 67.77 -85.96
CA ASN A 363 -131.29 67.59 -84.75
C ASN A 363 -132.06 67.63 -83.39
N TRP A 364 -133.39 67.52 -83.38
CA TRP A 364 -134.20 67.62 -82.15
C TRP A 364 -133.86 66.57 -81.07
N ARG A 365 -133.49 65.34 -81.45
CA ARG A 365 -133.09 64.28 -80.51
C ARG A 365 -131.81 64.62 -79.72
N GLN A 366 -130.86 65.32 -80.34
CA GLN A 366 -129.59 65.67 -79.71
C GLN A 366 -129.77 66.78 -78.66
N LEU A 367 -130.62 67.78 -78.94
CA LEU A 367 -130.94 68.87 -78.01
C LEU A 367 -131.67 68.39 -76.75
N ASN A 368 -132.62 67.45 -76.88
CA ASN A 368 -133.31 66.89 -75.71
C ASN A 368 -132.40 66.02 -74.86
N ARG A 369 -131.46 65.28 -75.47
CA ARG A 369 -130.49 64.48 -74.73
C ARG A 369 -129.55 65.34 -73.89
N LEU A 370 -129.02 66.43 -74.45
CA LEU A 370 -128.13 67.35 -73.73
C LEU A 370 -128.85 68.10 -72.60
N ARG A 371 -130.14 68.45 -72.76
CA ARG A 371 -130.93 69.00 -71.65
C ARG A 371 -131.12 68.03 -70.49
N GLY A 372 -131.43 66.76 -70.80
CA GLY A 372 -131.55 65.73 -69.78
C GLY A 372 -130.25 65.54 -69.01
N LEU A 373 -129.12 65.48 -69.71
CA LEU A 373 -127.80 65.30 -69.11
C LEU A 373 -127.41 66.48 -68.21
N LEU A 374 -127.69 67.73 -68.65
CA LEU A 374 -127.36 68.91 -67.87
C LEU A 374 -128.16 69.00 -66.57
N GLN A 375 -129.43 68.57 -66.60
CA GLN A 375 -130.27 68.58 -65.41
C GLN A 375 -129.77 67.57 -64.36
N GLU A 376 -129.38 66.37 -64.80
CA GLU A 376 -128.80 65.32 -63.93
C GLU A 376 -127.46 65.75 -63.31
N GLN A 377 -126.61 66.43 -64.09
CA GLN A 377 -125.33 66.94 -63.60
C GLN A 377 -125.51 68.06 -62.56
N ARG A 378 -126.50 68.94 -62.73
CA ARG A 378 -126.78 70.02 -61.77
C ARG A 378 -127.23 69.47 -60.41
N GLU A 379 -128.08 68.44 -60.40
CA GLU A 379 -128.49 67.75 -59.16
C GLU A 379 -127.29 67.13 -58.43
N THR A 380 -126.33 66.58 -59.17
CA THR A 380 -125.10 65.98 -58.62
C THR A 380 -124.20 67.03 -57.92
N VAL A 381 -124.09 68.22 -58.50
CA VAL A 381 -123.34 69.34 -57.90
C VAL A 381 -123.98 69.81 -56.60
N GLU A 382 -125.31 69.90 -56.55
CA GLU A 382 -126.03 70.33 -55.35
C GLU A 382 -125.86 69.33 -54.20
N THR A 383 -125.98 68.02 -54.48
CA THR A 383 -125.81 66.97 -53.47
C THR A 383 -124.38 66.94 -52.91
N LEU A 384 -123.36 66.97 -53.77
CA LEU A 384 -121.96 67.03 -53.32
C LEU A 384 -121.67 68.33 -52.55
N GLY A 385 -122.30 69.44 -52.93
CA GLY A 385 -122.19 70.74 -52.25
C GLY A 385 -122.69 70.70 -50.81
N ALA A 386 -123.85 70.07 -50.59
CA ALA A 386 -124.42 69.88 -49.26
C ALA A 386 -123.55 68.96 -48.38
N GLN A 387 -122.96 67.92 -48.98
CA GLN A 387 -122.15 66.93 -48.25
C GLN A 387 -120.83 67.52 -47.72
N VAL A 388 -120.14 68.35 -48.50
CA VAL A 388 -118.92 69.05 -48.03
C VAL A 388 -119.20 69.98 -46.85
N GLN A 389 -120.34 70.67 -46.85
CA GLN A 389 -120.71 71.56 -45.74
C GLN A 389 -121.04 70.77 -44.47
N HIS A 390 -121.67 69.59 -44.62
CA HIS A 390 -121.94 68.68 -43.51
C HIS A 390 -120.64 68.16 -42.87
N ASP A 391 -119.70 67.67 -43.67
CA ASP A 391 -118.45 67.07 -43.17
C ASP A 391 -117.55 68.12 -42.50
N LYS A 392 -117.50 69.36 -43.03
CA LYS A 392 -116.80 70.48 -42.37
C LYS A 392 -117.38 70.82 -40.99
N ALA A 393 -118.70 70.74 -40.84
CA ALA A 393 -119.35 71.00 -39.56
C ALA A 393 -119.03 69.90 -38.53
N LEU A 394 -118.95 68.64 -38.95
CA LEU A 394 -118.54 67.51 -38.10
C LEU A 394 -117.10 67.66 -37.59
N LEU A 395 -116.15 68.02 -38.47
CA LEU A 395 -114.75 68.20 -38.09
C LEU A 395 -114.56 69.34 -37.07
N ALA A 396 -115.24 70.47 -37.27
CA ALA A 396 -115.22 71.58 -36.32
C ALA A 396 -115.82 71.20 -34.96
N ARG A 397 -116.73 70.21 -34.92
CA ARG A 397 -117.30 69.67 -33.68
C ARG A 397 -116.31 68.74 -32.97
N PHE A 398 -115.58 67.90 -33.71
CA PHE A 398 -114.52 67.04 -33.17
C PHE A 398 -113.40 67.85 -32.48
N HIS A 399 -112.91 68.91 -33.14
CA HIS A 399 -111.88 69.78 -32.56
C HIS A 399 -112.32 70.40 -31.22
N ARG A 400 -113.56 70.93 -31.15
CA ARG A 400 -114.11 71.49 -29.92
C ARG A 400 -114.30 70.44 -28.81
N SER A 401 -114.60 69.19 -29.15
CA SER A 401 -114.71 68.12 -28.14
C SER A 401 -113.36 67.58 -27.67
N ALA A 402 -112.33 67.62 -28.51
CA ALA A 402 -111.00 67.07 -28.23
C ALA A 402 -110.11 68.02 -27.40
N GLU A 403 -110.30 69.34 -27.52
CA GLU A 403 -109.53 70.36 -26.78
C GLU A 403 -109.45 70.15 -25.25
N PRO A 404 -110.56 69.93 -24.52
CA PRO A 404 -110.50 69.69 -23.08
C PRO A 404 -109.80 68.36 -22.71
N GLN A 405 -109.86 67.34 -23.58
CA GLN A 405 -109.18 66.06 -23.37
C GLN A 405 -107.66 66.20 -23.53
N VAL A 406 -107.21 66.96 -24.53
CA VAL A 406 -105.78 67.25 -24.75
C VAL A 406 -105.20 68.07 -23.58
N ALA A 407 -105.94 69.07 -23.09
CA ALA A 407 -105.51 69.86 -21.93
C ALA A 407 -105.40 69.01 -20.65
N ALA A 408 -106.39 68.14 -20.40
CA ALA A 408 -106.40 67.25 -19.23
C ALA A 408 -105.27 66.19 -19.26
N LEU A 409 -104.96 65.63 -20.43
CA LEU A 409 -103.86 64.67 -20.58
C LEU A 409 -102.49 65.35 -20.46
N THR A 410 -102.34 66.58 -20.95
CA THR A 410 -101.09 67.34 -20.86
C THR A 410 -100.75 67.67 -19.40
N ALA A 411 -101.75 68.01 -18.58
CA ALA A 411 -101.56 68.26 -17.15
C ALA A 411 -101.11 67.01 -16.34
N LYS A 412 -101.34 65.80 -16.87
CA LYS A 412 -100.92 64.53 -16.22
C LYS A 412 -99.48 64.12 -16.55
N VAL A 413 -98.81 64.80 -17.48
CA VAL A 413 -97.42 64.50 -17.84
C VAL A 413 -96.48 65.15 -16.82
N ARG A 414 -95.97 64.36 -15.86
CA ARG A 414 -95.04 64.80 -14.82
C ARG A 414 -93.57 64.70 -15.24
N PHE A 415 -93.23 63.74 -16.09
CA PHE A 415 -91.86 63.50 -16.56
C PHE A 415 -91.74 63.67 -18.07
N SER A 416 -90.68 64.33 -18.53
CA SER A 416 -90.39 64.49 -19.96
C SER A 416 -89.90 63.19 -20.59
N ARG A 417 -89.98 63.08 -21.93
CA ARG A 417 -89.49 61.90 -22.67
C ARG A 417 -88.02 61.58 -22.37
N GLU A 418 -87.19 62.62 -22.25
CA GLU A 418 -85.76 62.48 -21.93
C GLU A 418 -85.54 61.97 -20.50
N GLN A 419 -86.32 62.44 -19.53
CA GLN A 419 -86.24 61.97 -18.14
C GLN A 419 -86.66 60.51 -18.00
N ILE A 420 -87.68 60.08 -18.76
CA ILE A 420 -88.12 58.68 -18.81
C ILE A 420 -87.03 57.78 -19.42
N ALA A 421 -86.38 58.21 -20.50
CA ALA A 421 -85.29 57.46 -21.14
C ALA A 421 -84.05 57.36 -20.24
N ALA A 422 -83.66 58.47 -19.58
CA ALA A 422 -82.50 58.52 -18.69
C ALA A 422 -82.64 57.54 -17.52
N ARG A 423 -83.82 57.48 -16.88
CA ARG A 423 -84.09 56.52 -15.79
C ARG A 423 -84.06 55.07 -16.27
N GLY A 424 -84.54 54.79 -17.49
CA GLY A 424 -84.41 53.47 -18.11
C GLY A 424 -82.96 53.05 -18.35
N SER A 425 -82.09 53.98 -18.74
CA SER A 425 -80.66 53.72 -18.92
C SER A 425 -79.93 53.40 -17.60
N VAL A 426 -80.30 54.09 -16.51
CA VAL A 426 -79.73 53.83 -15.17
C VAL A 426 -80.07 52.42 -14.69
N LEU A 427 -81.31 51.98 -14.90
CA LEU A 427 -81.71 50.59 -14.58
C LEU A 427 -80.91 49.56 -15.40
N ALA A 428 -80.71 49.79 -16.70
CA ALA A 428 -79.95 48.89 -17.55
C ALA A 428 -78.47 48.79 -17.14
N GLU A 429 -77.84 49.88 -16.70
CA GLU A 429 -76.47 49.86 -16.15
C GLU A 429 -76.41 49.11 -14.81
N ALA A 430 -77.33 49.40 -13.88
CA ALA A 430 -77.39 48.70 -12.59
C ALA A 430 -77.56 47.18 -12.77
N GLN A 431 -78.40 46.75 -13.73
CA GLN A 431 -78.58 45.33 -14.04
C GLN A 431 -77.31 44.68 -14.61
N ARG A 432 -76.55 45.39 -15.46
CA ARG A 432 -75.26 44.90 -15.97
C ARG A 432 -74.24 44.70 -14.85
N ILE A 433 -74.12 45.67 -13.95
CA ILE A 433 -73.23 45.59 -12.79
C ILE A 433 -73.61 44.42 -11.89
N HIS A 434 -74.90 44.21 -11.63
CA HIS A 434 -75.38 43.05 -10.86
C HIS A 434 -75.04 41.72 -11.53
N HIS A 435 -75.25 41.58 -12.84
CA HIS A 435 -74.89 40.36 -13.56
C HIS A 435 -73.38 40.08 -13.53
N ALA A 436 -72.53 41.11 -13.65
CA ALA A 436 -71.08 40.97 -13.52
C ALA A 436 -70.68 40.53 -12.10
N ALA A 437 -71.22 41.17 -11.06
CA ALA A 437 -70.95 40.82 -9.67
C ALA A 437 -71.41 39.37 -9.34
N ALA A 438 -72.51 38.90 -9.92
CA ALA A 438 -72.99 37.54 -9.75
C ALA A 438 -72.05 36.51 -10.39
N ALA A 439 -71.53 36.80 -11.58
CA ALA A 439 -70.56 35.95 -12.26
C ALA A 439 -69.23 35.87 -11.49
N GLU A 440 -68.73 37.00 -10.98
CA GLU A 440 -67.51 37.05 -10.17
C GLU A 440 -67.64 36.27 -8.84
N LEU A 441 -68.79 36.36 -8.17
CA LEU A 441 -69.05 35.56 -6.97
C LEU A 441 -69.06 34.05 -7.29
N SER A 442 -69.68 33.65 -8.40
CA SER A 442 -69.69 32.25 -8.82
C SER A 442 -68.26 31.72 -9.08
N ALA A 443 -67.40 32.51 -9.72
CA ALA A 443 -66.00 32.15 -9.93
C ALA A 443 -65.23 32.00 -8.60
N ALA A 444 -65.41 32.94 -7.66
CA ALA A 444 -64.75 32.89 -6.36
C ALA A 444 -65.21 31.69 -5.50
N VAL A 445 -66.49 31.31 -5.57
CA VAL A 445 -67.02 30.10 -4.90
C VAL A 445 -66.36 28.84 -5.48
N ASN A 446 -66.25 28.72 -6.80
CA ASN A 446 -65.61 27.58 -7.44
C ASN A 446 -64.11 27.47 -7.07
N GLU A 447 -63.41 28.59 -6.96
CA GLU A 447 -61.99 28.61 -6.55
C GLU A 447 -61.81 28.23 -5.09
N HIS A 448 -62.68 28.72 -4.21
CA HIS A 448 -62.72 28.31 -2.80
C HIS A 448 -62.96 26.80 -2.66
N ASP A 449 -63.96 26.25 -3.36
CA ASP A 449 -64.30 24.83 -3.29
C ASP A 449 -63.16 23.95 -3.84
N ALA A 450 -62.52 24.38 -4.93
CA ALA A 450 -61.35 23.69 -5.46
C ALA A 450 -60.15 23.72 -4.50
N ALA A 451 -59.89 24.85 -3.83
CA ALA A 451 -58.85 24.96 -2.81
C ALA A 451 -59.16 24.08 -1.59
N GLN A 452 -60.43 24.03 -1.17
CA GLN A 452 -60.89 23.22 -0.05
C GLN A 452 -60.73 21.72 -0.34
N GLN A 453 -61.12 21.27 -1.54
CA GLN A 453 -60.96 19.88 -1.95
C GLN A 453 -59.48 19.46 -1.99
N ARG A 454 -58.57 20.33 -2.47
CA ARG A 454 -57.12 20.05 -2.50
C ARG A 454 -56.53 19.93 -1.09
N LEU A 455 -56.93 20.79 -0.16
CA LEU A 455 -56.49 20.71 1.24
C LEU A 455 -57.02 19.44 1.92
N LEU A 456 -58.31 19.16 1.80
CA LEU A 456 -58.93 17.95 2.38
C LEU A 456 -58.29 16.68 1.83
N ALA A 457 -57.99 16.61 0.53
CA ALA A 457 -57.31 15.48 -0.07
C ALA A 457 -55.87 15.31 0.46
N ALA A 458 -55.17 16.41 0.76
CA ALA A 458 -53.82 16.37 1.34
C ALA A 458 -53.84 15.95 2.82
N GLU A 459 -54.83 16.40 3.60
CA GLU A 459 -54.99 16.08 5.03
C GLU A 459 -55.55 14.68 5.29
N ALA A 460 -56.37 14.15 4.38
CA ALA A 460 -56.93 12.79 4.49
C ALA A 460 -55.87 11.69 4.30
N ALA A 461 -54.71 12.02 3.74
CA ALA A 461 -53.63 11.08 3.52
C ALA A 461 -52.69 11.02 4.75
N PRO A 462 -52.09 9.85 5.06
CA PRO A 462 -51.21 9.72 6.23
C PRO A 462 -50.05 10.71 6.21
N ARG A 463 -49.76 11.32 7.38
CA ARG A 463 -48.58 12.17 7.62
C ARG A 463 -47.29 11.37 7.47
N ALA A 464 -46.20 12.05 7.14
CA ALA A 464 -44.88 11.44 7.09
C ALA A 464 -44.43 11.02 8.51
N THR A 465 -44.00 9.77 8.67
CA THR A 465 -43.45 9.30 9.96
C THR A 465 -42.06 9.88 10.22
N PRO A 466 -41.60 9.96 11.48
CA PRO A 466 -40.23 10.37 11.80
C PRO A 466 -39.17 9.51 11.12
N GLU A 467 -39.42 8.21 10.93
CA GLU A 467 -38.50 7.34 10.19
C GLU A 467 -38.44 7.73 8.70
N GLN A 468 -39.58 8.07 8.09
CA GLN A 468 -39.63 8.51 6.69
C GLN A 468 -38.90 9.85 6.48
N GLN A 469 -39.00 10.78 7.43
CA GLN A 469 -38.26 12.05 7.41
C GLN A 469 -36.75 11.82 7.50
N THR A 470 -36.32 11.02 8.49
CA THR A 470 -34.91 10.66 8.68
C THR A 470 -34.33 9.93 7.46
N LEU A 471 -35.11 9.05 6.85
CA LEU A 471 -34.73 8.32 5.64
C LEU A 471 -34.49 9.26 4.46
N VAL A 472 -35.37 10.24 4.25
CA VAL A 472 -35.24 11.26 3.19
C VAL A 472 -34.04 12.17 3.42
N GLU A 473 -33.81 12.62 4.66
CA GLU A 473 -32.66 13.44 5.01
C GLU A 473 -31.32 12.71 4.83
N ARG A 474 -31.24 11.44 5.26
CA ARG A 474 -30.07 10.58 5.05
C ARG A 474 -29.79 10.39 3.56
N ALA A 475 -30.83 10.14 2.77
CA ALA A 475 -30.70 9.94 1.33
C ALA A 475 -30.21 11.20 0.59
N ASP A 476 -30.73 12.38 0.95
CA ASP A 476 -30.30 13.66 0.38
C ASP A 476 -28.86 14.01 0.76
N ARG A 477 -28.47 13.83 2.03
CA ARG A 477 -27.11 14.13 2.53
C ARG A 477 -26.03 13.37 1.78
N HIS A 478 -26.27 12.09 1.48
CA HIS A 478 -25.30 11.22 0.79
C HIS A 478 -25.57 11.08 -0.71
N GLN A 479 -26.52 11.83 -1.26
CA GLN A 479 -26.95 11.75 -2.66
C GLN A 479 -27.25 10.31 -3.12
N LEU A 480 -27.85 9.50 -2.24
CA LEU A 480 -28.10 8.07 -2.47
C LEU A 480 -28.87 7.76 -3.77
N PRO A 481 -29.86 8.57 -4.22
CA PRO A 481 -30.51 8.36 -5.51
C PRO A 481 -29.54 8.41 -6.70
N ALA A 482 -28.68 9.44 -6.75
CA ALA A 482 -27.70 9.59 -7.83
C ALA A 482 -26.62 8.49 -7.78
N GLN A 483 -26.21 8.09 -6.57
CA GLN A 483 -25.29 6.96 -6.40
C GLN A 483 -25.93 5.63 -6.81
N TYR A 484 -27.22 5.43 -6.56
CA TYR A 484 -27.95 4.22 -6.97
C TYR A 484 -28.08 4.14 -8.50
N GLU A 485 -28.36 5.25 -9.17
CA GLU A 485 -28.33 5.32 -10.65
C GLU A 485 -26.93 5.06 -11.21
N ARG A 486 -25.90 5.64 -10.59
CA ARG A 486 -24.49 5.38 -10.92
C ARG A 486 -24.13 3.90 -10.74
N MET A 487 -24.57 3.26 -9.65
CA MET A 487 -24.38 1.83 -9.44
C MET A 487 -25.04 1.01 -10.55
N GLN A 488 -26.28 1.33 -10.96
CA GLN A 488 -26.94 0.62 -12.06
C GLN A 488 -26.24 0.82 -13.41
N SER A 489 -25.71 2.01 -13.69
CA SER A 489 -24.95 2.26 -14.92
C SER A 489 -23.62 1.50 -14.91
N LEU A 490 -22.90 1.52 -13.78
CA LEU A 490 -21.66 0.76 -13.58
C LEU A 490 -21.90 -0.75 -13.69
N ARG A 491 -23.01 -1.27 -13.13
CA ARG A 491 -23.35 -2.70 -13.21
C ARG A 491 -23.64 -3.14 -14.64
N ARG A 492 -24.38 -2.34 -15.41
CA ARG A 492 -24.62 -2.59 -16.84
C ARG A 492 -23.33 -2.56 -17.64
N ARG A 493 -22.48 -1.56 -17.38
CA ARG A 493 -21.18 -1.42 -18.04
C ARG A 493 -20.25 -2.60 -17.70
N ALA A 494 -20.16 -2.99 -16.43
CA ALA A 494 -19.38 -4.14 -15.99
C ALA A 494 -19.86 -5.46 -16.61
N ALA A 495 -21.18 -5.65 -16.74
CA ALA A 495 -21.76 -6.81 -17.42
C ALA A 495 -21.44 -6.84 -18.93
N ALA A 496 -21.51 -5.68 -19.60
CA ALA A 496 -21.15 -5.55 -21.02
C ALA A 496 -19.64 -5.75 -21.27
N GLU A 497 -18.79 -5.31 -20.34
CA GLU A 497 -17.34 -5.46 -20.40
C GLU A 497 -16.85 -6.87 -20.00
N ALA A 498 -17.69 -7.68 -19.33
CA ALA A 498 -17.29 -8.99 -18.79
C ALA A 498 -16.77 -10.00 -19.84
N PRO A 499 -17.39 -10.17 -21.03
CA PRO A 499 -16.86 -11.07 -22.07
C PRO A 499 -15.50 -10.59 -22.60
N THR A 500 -15.35 -9.28 -22.80
CA THR A 500 -14.09 -8.67 -23.25
C THR A 500 -13.00 -8.86 -22.21
N ARG A 501 -13.31 -8.66 -20.92
CA ARG A 501 -12.38 -8.91 -19.81
C ARG A 501 -11.90 -10.36 -19.81
N SER A 502 -12.83 -11.33 -19.88
CA SER A 502 -12.46 -12.76 -19.91
C SER A 502 -11.60 -13.13 -21.11
N ARG A 503 -11.87 -12.56 -22.29
CA ARG A 503 -11.02 -12.75 -23.48
C ARG A 503 -9.63 -12.16 -23.27
N LEU A 504 -9.53 -10.93 -22.75
CA LEU A 504 -8.24 -10.27 -22.49
C LEU A 504 -7.44 -10.99 -21.39
N GLU A 505 -8.09 -11.57 -20.39
CA GLU A 505 -7.43 -12.41 -19.36
C GLU A 505 -6.77 -13.64 -20.02
N LYS A 506 -7.47 -14.33 -20.93
CA LYS A 506 -6.92 -15.47 -21.68
C LYS A 506 -5.79 -15.05 -22.63
N GLU A 507 -5.95 -13.93 -23.34
CA GLU A 507 -4.91 -13.38 -24.23
C GLU A 507 -3.67 -12.97 -23.44
N HIS A 508 -3.83 -12.35 -22.28
CA HIS A 508 -2.73 -11.98 -21.38
C HIS A 508 -2.01 -13.22 -20.84
N ALA A 509 -2.76 -14.25 -20.42
CA ALA A 509 -2.18 -15.53 -19.99
C ALA A 509 -1.36 -16.18 -21.11
N LYS A 510 -1.91 -16.25 -22.33
CA LYS A 510 -1.19 -16.78 -23.50
C LYS A 510 0.05 -15.95 -23.84
N ALA A 511 -0.06 -14.62 -23.85
CA ALA A 511 1.08 -13.74 -24.13
C ALA A 511 2.19 -13.89 -23.07
N HIS A 512 1.83 -14.17 -21.82
CA HIS A 512 2.78 -14.49 -20.77
C HIS A 512 3.47 -15.84 -21.00
N ASP A 513 2.73 -16.90 -21.35
CA ASP A 513 3.31 -18.21 -21.66
C ASP A 513 4.23 -18.17 -22.90
N ASP A 514 3.83 -17.42 -23.93
CA ASP A 514 4.62 -17.20 -25.14
C ASP A 514 5.91 -16.42 -24.79
N TYR A 515 5.83 -15.39 -23.94
CA TYR A 515 6.99 -14.65 -23.44
C TYR A 515 7.97 -15.57 -22.70
N ASP A 516 7.50 -16.43 -21.79
CA ASP A 516 8.33 -17.37 -21.04
C ASP A 516 9.00 -18.43 -21.94
N ARG A 517 8.35 -18.81 -23.05
CA ARG A 517 8.95 -19.69 -24.06
C ARG A 517 10.04 -18.97 -24.84
N LEU A 518 9.71 -17.83 -25.44
CA LEU A 518 10.65 -17.01 -26.21
C LEU A 518 11.87 -16.60 -25.37
N ARG A 519 11.66 -16.32 -24.08
CA ARG A 519 12.72 -16.06 -23.11
C ARG A 519 13.72 -17.21 -23.01
N ARG A 520 13.26 -18.44 -22.83
CA ARG A 520 14.14 -19.61 -22.72
C ARG A 520 14.89 -19.89 -24.03
N ASP A 521 14.24 -19.68 -25.16
CA ASP A 521 14.85 -19.86 -26.48
C ASP A 521 15.92 -18.77 -26.74
N ALA A 522 15.63 -17.51 -26.38
CA ALA A 522 16.57 -16.40 -26.45
C ALA A 522 17.78 -16.60 -25.52
N GLU A 523 17.55 -16.96 -24.25
CA GLU A 523 18.60 -17.29 -23.28
C GLU A 523 19.53 -18.38 -23.84
N SER A 524 18.95 -19.46 -24.37
CA SER A 524 19.73 -20.58 -24.91
C SER A 524 20.55 -20.19 -26.14
N THR A 525 19.97 -19.36 -27.02
CA THR A 525 20.64 -18.88 -28.23
C THR A 525 21.81 -17.97 -27.90
N LEU A 526 21.61 -17.02 -26.99
CA LEU A 526 22.65 -16.08 -26.53
C LEU A 526 23.82 -16.82 -25.88
N ILE A 527 23.54 -17.78 -24.98
CA ILE A 527 24.58 -18.61 -24.34
C ILE A 527 25.40 -19.39 -25.38
N ARG A 528 24.75 -19.93 -26.42
CA ARG A 528 25.46 -20.68 -27.48
C ARG A 528 26.35 -19.78 -28.34
N GLN A 529 25.98 -18.52 -28.55
CA GLN A 529 26.72 -17.57 -29.38
C GLN A 529 27.85 -16.85 -28.63
N ALA A 530 27.76 -16.77 -27.30
CA ALA A 530 28.75 -16.08 -26.47
C ALA A 530 30.17 -16.68 -26.59
N ARG A 531 31.17 -15.79 -26.57
CA ARG A 531 32.59 -16.14 -26.50
C ARG A 531 33.02 -16.46 -25.08
N VAL A 532 32.52 -15.72 -24.10
CA VAL A 532 32.83 -15.94 -22.69
C VAL A 532 31.54 -16.08 -21.93
N ILE A 533 31.42 -17.21 -21.23
CA ILE A 533 30.28 -17.51 -20.38
C ILE A 533 30.79 -17.54 -18.94
N ALA A 534 30.28 -16.62 -18.12
CA ALA A 534 30.63 -16.50 -16.72
C ALA A 534 29.44 -16.96 -15.85
N THR A 535 29.64 -17.96 -15.01
CA THR A 535 28.55 -18.61 -14.26
C THR A 535 29.04 -19.25 -12.95
N THR A 536 28.15 -19.59 -12.03
CA THR A 536 28.54 -20.38 -10.84
C THR A 536 28.60 -21.87 -11.16
N LEU A 537 29.34 -22.64 -10.36
CA LEU A 537 29.33 -24.12 -10.41
C LEU A 537 27.92 -24.68 -10.13
N ALA A 538 27.15 -24.03 -9.25
CA ALA A 538 25.77 -24.39 -8.97
C ALA A 538 24.86 -24.17 -10.19
N ARG A 539 25.04 -23.07 -10.94
CA ARG A 539 24.29 -22.84 -12.18
C ARG A 539 24.74 -23.75 -13.33
N LEU A 540 26.04 -24.09 -13.41
CA LEU A 540 26.57 -25.04 -14.41
C LEU A 540 25.87 -26.41 -14.38
N ARG A 541 25.60 -26.95 -13.18
CA ARG A 541 24.92 -28.26 -13.02
C ARG A 541 23.40 -28.20 -13.14
N THR A 542 22.79 -27.01 -13.08
CA THR A 542 21.34 -26.84 -13.13
C THR A 542 20.85 -26.41 -14.52
N ALA A 543 21.59 -25.55 -15.22
CA ALA A 543 21.25 -25.09 -16.56
C ALA A 543 21.94 -25.96 -17.64
N THR A 544 21.18 -26.87 -18.24
CA THR A 544 21.69 -27.86 -19.20
C THR A 544 22.35 -27.23 -20.44
N VAL A 545 21.89 -26.05 -20.88
CA VAL A 545 22.48 -25.34 -22.03
C VAL A 545 23.96 -24.97 -21.82
N LEU A 546 24.40 -24.79 -20.57
CA LEU A 546 25.81 -24.54 -20.25
C LEU A 546 26.68 -25.78 -20.50
N LEU A 547 26.09 -26.96 -20.56
CA LEU A 547 26.79 -28.23 -20.79
C LEU A 547 26.97 -28.55 -22.27
N ASP A 548 26.29 -27.83 -23.17
CA ASP A 548 26.27 -28.11 -24.63
C ASP A 548 27.67 -28.03 -25.25
N GLY A 549 28.57 -27.19 -24.74
CA GLY A 549 29.97 -27.10 -25.17
C GLY A 549 30.15 -26.97 -26.70
N PRO A 550 31.36 -27.22 -27.22
CA PRO A 550 32.63 -27.27 -26.51
C PRO A 550 33.10 -25.88 -26.06
N TYR A 551 33.94 -25.84 -25.02
CA TYR A 551 34.68 -24.65 -24.60
C TYR A 551 36.17 -24.92 -24.82
N ASP A 552 36.88 -23.99 -25.46
CA ASP A 552 38.32 -24.10 -25.67
C ASP A 552 39.06 -24.10 -24.33
N VAL A 553 38.64 -23.20 -23.45
CA VAL A 553 39.26 -22.96 -22.14
C VAL A 553 38.20 -22.97 -21.04
N VAL A 554 38.47 -23.67 -19.94
CA VAL A 554 37.70 -23.58 -18.70
C VAL A 554 38.57 -22.96 -17.61
N LEU A 555 38.10 -21.89 -17.00
CA LEU A 555 38.75 -21.22 -15.88
C LEU A 555 37.86 -21.40 -14.65
N VAL A 556 38.39 -21.98 -13.58
CA VAL A 556 37.67 -22.20 -12.33
C VAL A 556 38.29 -21.31 -11.27
N ASP A 557 37.58 -20.28 -10.81
CA ASP A 557 38.02 -19.41 -9.72
C ASP A 557 37.41 -19.85 -8.37
N GLU A 558 38.10 -19.55 -7.27
CA GLU A 558 37.76 -20.03 -5.91
C GLU A 558 37.60 -21.57 -5.84
N VAL A 559 38.44 -22.31 -6.56
CA VAL A 559 38.32 -23.78 -6.66
C VAL A 559 38.50 -24.50 -5.31
N GLY A 560 39.18 -23.88 -4.35
CA GLY A 560 39.31 -24.42 -2.99
C GLY A 560 37.97 -24.54 -2.24
N ALA A 561 36.95 -23.78 -2.64
CA ALA A 561 35.61 -23.84 -2.08
C ALA A 561 34.67 -24.79 -2.83
N ALA A 562 35.14 -25.41 -3.91
CA ALA A 562 34.38 -26.34 -4.73
C ALA A 562 34.64 -27.79 -4.31
N THR A 563 33.64 -28.65 -4.42
CA THR A 563 33.86 -30.09 -4.28
C THR A 563 34.58 -30.63 -5.51
N ILE A 564 35.39 -31.68 -5.35
CA ILE A 564 36.10 -32.30 -6.47
C ILE A 564 35.16 -32.68 -7.63
N PRO A 565 33.96 -33.29 -7.42
CA PRO A 565 33.04 -33.60 -8.50
C PRO A 565 32.52 -32.37 -9.26
N GLU A 566 32.32 -31.22 -8.60
CA GLU A 566 31.93 -29.98 -9.29
C GLU A 566 33.05 -29.49 -10.20
N THR A 567 34.29 -29.53 -9.70
CA THR A 567 35.48 -29.15 -10.47
C THR A 567 35.71 -30.08 -11.66
N LEU A 568 35.55 -31.39 -11.48
CA LEU A 568 35.64 -32.37 -12.56
C LEU A 568 34.57 -32.15 -13.64
N LEU A 569 33.34 -31.82 -13.23
CA LEU A 569 32.27 -31.48 -14.17
C LEU A 569 32.67 -30.27 -15.03
N ALA A 570 33.16 -29.18 -14.40
CA ALA A 570 33.61 -28.00 -15.12
C ALA A 570 34.75 -28.33 -16.09
N VAL A 571 35.81 -28.99 -15.61
CA VAL A 571 36.98 -29.35 -16.42
C VAL A 571 36.62 -30.26 -17.59
N SER A 572 35.60 -31.13 -17.43
CA SER A 572 35.14 -32.00 -18.52
C SER A 572 34.53 -31.25 -19.70
N ARG A 573 34.28 -29.94 -19.56
CA ARG A 573 33.78 -29.07 -20.64
C ARG A 573 34.91 -28.43 -21.46
N ALA A 574 36.14 -28.49 -20.97
CA ALA A 574 37.32 -27.95 -21.65
C ALA A 574 37.80 -28.90 -22.76
N THR A 575 38.13 -28.35 -23.92
CA THR A 575 38.77 -29.11 -25.01
C THR A 575 40.29 -29.01 -24.96
N THR A 576 40.86 -27.85 -24.62
CA THR A 576 42.31 -27.61 -24.71
C THR A 576 42.98 -27.24 -23.39
N THR A 577 42.37 -26.37 -22.60
CA THR A 577 43.00 -25.82 -21.39
C THR A 577 42.01 -25.75 -20.23
N ALA A 578 42.47 -26.14 -19.04
CA ALA A 578 41.74 -25.93 -17.79
C ALA A 578 42.68 -25.35 -16.73
N VAL A 579 42.34 -24.19 -16.16
CA VAL A 579 43.12 -23.60 -15.06
C VAL A 579 42.23 -23.42 -13.85
N LEU A 580 42.70 -23.93 -12.71
CA LEU A 580 41.97 -23.90 -11.46
C LEU A 580 42.70 -22.97 -10.49
N LEU A 581 42.06 -21.86 -10.17
CA LEU A 581 42.60 -20.82 -9.30
C LEU A 581 41.86 -20.86 -7.97
N GLY A 582 42.60 -20.75 -6.87
CA GLY A 582 41.99 -20.73 -5.55
C GLY A 582 43.02 -20.69 -4.44
N ASP A 583 42.53 -20.95 -3.24
CA ASP A 583 43.33 -20.96 -2.02
C ASP A 583 42.86 -22.05 -1.06
N PHE A 584 43.64 -23.12 -0.92
CA PHE A 584 43.34 -24.23 -0.01
C PHE A 584 43.55 -23.87 1.48
N MET A 585 44.07 -22.68 1.78
CA MET A 585 44.15 -22.15 3.15
C MET A 585 42.95 -21.27 3.52
N GLN A 586 42.00 -21.08 2.60
CA GLN A 586 40.68 -20.50 2.87
C GLN A 586 39.62 -21.59 3.09
N LEU A 587 38.36 -21.18 3.25
CA LEU A 587 37.23 -22.08 3.53
C LEU A 587 36.99 -23.07 2.38
N GLY A 588 36.74 -24.32 2.77
CA GLY A 588 36.42 -25.40 1.83
C GLY A 588 34.93 -25.46 1.46
N PRO A 589 34.51 -26.51 0.73
CA PRO A 589 33.11 -26.69 0.34
C PRO A 589 32.20 -26.89 1.55
N VAL A 590 31.03 -26.23 1.53
CA VAL A 590 30.01 -26.36 2.59
C VAL A 590 29.19 -27.62 2.37
N LEU A 591 29.41 -28.63 3.21
CA LEU A 591 28.76 -29.94 3.10
C LEU A 591 27.79 -30.22 4.26
N PRO A 592 26.70 -30.96 4.01
CA PRO A 592 25.82 -31.45 5.07
C PRO A 592 26.57 -32.26 6.14
N THR A 593 26.19 -32.09 7.41
CA THR A 593 26.76 -32.81 8.56
C THR A 593 26.85 -34.34 8.38
N PRO A 594 25.88 -35.03 7.76
CA PRO A 594 26.01 -36.46 7.51
C PRO A 594 27.19 -36.83 6.60
N ILE A 595 27.54 -35.97 5.64
CA ILE A 595 28.68 -36.17 4.73
C ILE A 595 29.99 -35.92 5.47
N THR A 596 30.11 -34.78 6.15
CA THR A 596 31.36 -34.42 6.86
C THR A 596 31.73 -35.38 7.98
N LYS A 597 30.75 -36.01 8.62
CA LYS A 597 30.97 -37.04 9.66
C LYS A 597 31.15 -38.47 9.12
N SER A 598 30.99 -38.68 7.82
CA SER A 598 31.13 -40.00 7.22
C SER A 598 32.56 -40.51 7.36
N LYS A 599 32.75 -41.75 7.79
CA LYS A 599 34.09 -42.39 7.85
C LYS A 599 34.46 -43.15 6.59
N ARG A 600 33.58 -43.16 5.59
CA ARG A 600 33.81 -43.89 4.34
C ARG A 600 34.97 -43.28 3.55
N PRO A 601 35.99 -44.07 3.13
CA PRO A 601 37.17 -43.53 2.44
C PRO A 601 36.85 -42.82 1.12
N ASP A 602 35.88 -43.32 0.36
CA ASP A 602 35.44 -42.72 -0.91
C ASP A 602 34.76 -41.37 -0.69
N VAL A 603 33.91 -41.25 0.33
CA VAL A 603 33.27 -39.97 0.71
C VAL A 603 34.32 -38.96 1.19
N GLN A 604 35.27 -39.40 2.02
CA GLN A 604 36.34 -38.53 2.50
C GLN A 604 37.21 -38.01 1.35
N ARG A 605 37.62 -38.90 0.45
CA ARG A 605 38.45 -38.54 -0.72
C ARG A 605 37.74 -37.61 -1.70
N TRP A 606 36.48 -37.88 -2.04
CA TRP A 606 35.82 -37.19 -3.16
C TRP A 606 34.96 -36.00 -2.75
N LEU A 607 34.44 -35.97 -1.51
CA LEU A 607 33.55 -34.89 -1.08
C LEU A 607 34.18 -34.03 0.01
N CYS A 608 34.89 -34.62 0.98
CA CYS A 608 35.43 -33.87 2.11
C CYS A 608 36.80 -33.24 1.86
N ASP A 609 37.54 -33.70 0.84
CA ASP A 609 38.80 -33.12 0.40
C ASP A 609 38.58 -32.08 -0.70
N ASP A 610 39.59 -31.25 -0.96
CA ASP A 610 39.59 -30.23 -2.00
C ASP A 610 40.49 -30.60 -3.19
N ILE A 611 40.43 -29.81 -4.27
CA ILE A 611 41.18 -30.14 -5.49
C ILE A 611 42.69 -30.06 -5.31
N PHE A 612 43.16 -29.23 -4.38
CA PHE A 612 44.58 -29.13 -4.06
C PHE A 612 45.02 -30.41 -3.34
N GLY A 613 44.24 -30.87 -2.37
CA GLY A 613 44.44 -32.16 -1.70
C GLY A 613 44.49 -33.34 -2.66
N LEU A 614 43.58 -33.39 -3.65
CA LEU A 614 43.59 -34.41 -4.72
C LEU A 614 44.91 -34.43 -5.51
N CYS A 615 45.53 -33.26 -5.70
CA CYS A 615 46.80 -33.09 -6.42
C CYS A 615 48.02 -33.20 -5.50
N GLY A 616 47.85 -33.63 -4.24
CA GLY A 616 48.92 -33.79 -3.25
C GLY A 616 49.42 -32.48 -2.65
N ILE A 617 48.63 -31.41 -2.70
CA ILE A 617 48.98 -30.10 -2.14
C ILE A 617 48.18 -29.87 -0.86
N THR A 618 48.87 -29.92 0.28
CA THR A 618 48.23 -29.80 1.60
C THR A 618 48.82 -28.69 2.46
N VAL A 619 50.06 -28.29 2.18
CA VAL A 619 50.78 -27.18 2.80
C VAL A 619 51.45 -26.29 1.74
N ALA A 620 51.91 -25.10 2.14
CA ALA A 620 52.52 -24.12 1.24
C ALA A 620 53.75 -24.67 0.48
N ALA A 621 54.55 -25.50 1.15
CA ALA A 621 55.72 -26.13 0.57
C ALA A 621 55.36 -27.09 -0.59
N ASP A 622 54.27 -27.85 -0.46
CA ASP A 622 53.80 -28.77 -1.50
C ASP A 622 53.45 -28.01 -2.79
N ALA A 623 52.78 -26.87 -2.64
CA ALA A 623 52.39 -26.04 -3.78
C ALA A 623 53.61 -25.49 -4.53
N THR A 624 54.64 -25.06 -3.79
CA THR A 624 55.89 -24.54 -4.37
C THR A 624 56.71 -25.62 -5.06
N ALA A 625 56.65 -26.86 -4.55
CA ALA A 625 57.36 -28.01 -5.12
C ALA A 625 56.64 -28.64 -6.33
N ASN A 626 55.34 -28.37 -6.52
CA ASN A 626 54.55 -29.00 -7.57
C ASN A 626 54.71 -28.27 -8.91
N PRO A 627 55.27 -28.91 -9.96
CA PRO A 627 55.54 -28.26 -11.24
C PRO A 627 54.28 -27.85 -12.01
N GLY A 628 53.11 -28.36 -11.64
CA GLY A 628 51.82 -27.99 -12.24
C GLY A 628 51.03 -26.97 -11.43
N CYS A 629 51.61 -26.40 -10.37
CA CYS A 629 51.01 -25.38 -9.51
C CYS A 629 51.83 -24.09 -9.56
N THR A 630 51.26 -23.02 -10.11
CA THR A 630 51.87 -21.69 -10.04
C THR A 630 51.48 -21.02 -8.71
N VAL A 631 52.45 -20.53 -7.95
CA VAL A 631 52.24 -19.89 -6.64
C VAL A 631 52.38 -18.38 -6.77
N LEU A 632 51.33 -17.63 -6.40
CA LEU A 632 51.39 -16.17 -6.31
C LEU A 632 51.75 -15.76 -4.87
N ASP A 633 52.80 -14.96 -4.68
CA ASP A 633 53.37 -14.65 -3.36
C ASP A 633 53.32 -13.16 -2.98
N GLU A 634 53.14 -12.25 -3.95
CA GLU A 634 53.05 -10.80 -3.70
C GLU A 634 51.60 -10.34 -3.52
N GLN A 635 51.27 -9.72 -2.38
CA GLN A 635 49.92 -9.24 -2.04
C GLN A 635 49.80 -7.71 -2.09
N HIS A 636 48.66 -7.22 -2.58
CA HIS A 636 48.36 -5.78 -2.75
C HIS A 636 47.14 -5.29 -1.94
N ARG A 637 46.55 -6.12 -1.06
CA ARG A 637 45.24 -5.83 -0.45
C ARG A 637 45.35 -5.08 0.87
N PHE A 638 46.18 -5.59 1.78
CA PHE A 638 46.26 -5.13 3.17
C PHE A 638 47.69 -4.72 3.52
N GLY A 639 47.82 -3.98 4.61
CA GLY A 639 49.09 -3.50 5.12
C GLY A 639 49.96 -4.60 5.71
N HIS A 640 51.10 -4.17 6.26
CA HIS A 640 52.12 -5.09 6.75
C HIS A 640 51.64 -5.90 7.94
N ASP A 641 50.88 -5.34 8.87
CA ASP A 641 50.56 -5.99 10.14
C ASP A 641 49.58 -7.14 9.93
N ILE A 642 48.57 -6.92 9.09
CA ILE A 642 47.61 -7.97 8.70
C ILE A 642 48.30 -9.08 7.92
N MET A 643 49.26 -8.72 7.05
CA MET A 643 50.06 -9.71 6.32
C MET A 643 50.90 -10.58 7.27
N HIS A 644 51.53 -9.99 8.30
CA HIS A 644 52.28 -10.75 9.30
C HIS A 644 51.37 -11.75 10.04
N VAL A 645 50.18 -11.33 10.46
CA VAL A 645 49.19 -12.23 11.08
C VAL A 645 48.77 -13.34 10.12
N ALA A 646 48.46 -13.01 8.87
CA ALA A 646 48.06 -14.00 7.87
C ALA A 646 49.17 -15.04 7.62
N ASN A 647 50.42 -14.59 7.48
CA ASN A 647 51.59 -15.46 7.32
C ASN A 647 51.79 -16.38 8.54
N ALA A 648 51.68 -15.83 9.76
CA ALA A 648 51.86 -16.61 10.98
C ALA A 648 50.76 -17.68 11.18
N VAL A 649 49.57 -17.47 10.61
CA VAL A 649 48.42 -18.35 10.81
C VAL A 649 48.25 -19.36 9.68
N ALA A 650 48.50 -18.98 8.42
CA ALA A 650 48.03 -19.76 7.26
C ALA A 650 49.03 -19.90 6.10
N TYR A 651 50.03 -19.04 5.96
CA TYR A 651 50.87 -19.02 4.75
C TYR A 651 52.36 -19.23 5.02
N ASP A 652 52.77 -19.52 6.26
CA ASP A 652 54.14 -19.86 6.66
C ASP A 652 55.22 -18.88 6.14
N GLY A 653 54.89 -17.59 6.12
CA GLY A 653 55.81 -16.53 5.67
C GLY A 653 55.90 -16.33 4.15
N LEU A 654 55.08 -17.05 3.36
CA LEU A 654 55.06 -16.96 1.90
C LEU A 654 54.71 -15.55 1.39
N LEU A 655 53.72 -14.88 2.01
CA LEU A 655 53.22 -13.61 1.49
C LEU A 655 54.22 -12.47 1.66
N ARG A 656 54.40 -11.71 0.58
CA ARG A 656 55.25 -10.52 0.52
C ARG A 656 54.39 -9.29 0.19
N ALA A 657 54.71 -8.17 0.81
CA ALA A 657 54.04 -6.91 0.52
C ALA A 657 54.50 -6.38 -0.83
N ALA A 658 53.56 -5.92 -1.66
CA ALA A 658 53.89 -5.20 -2.88
C ALA A 658 54.64 -3.88 -2.60
N PRO A 659 55.40 -3.33 -3.58
CA PRO A 659 56.20 -2.12 -3.37
C PRO A 659 55.43 -0.89 -2.88
N ASN A 660 54.14 -0.80 -3.18
CA ASN A 660 53.27 0.33 -2.83
C ASN A 660 52.31 0.03 -1.67
N THR A 661 52.55 -1.04 -0.90
CA THR A 661 51.73 -1.35 0.27
C THR A 661 51.86 -0.26 1.32
N ARG A 662 50.71 0.24 1.80
CA ARG A 662 50.64 1.32 2.78
C ARG A 662 51.27 0.88 4.10
N VAL A 663 52.20 1.68 4.61
CA VAL A 663 52.69 1.61 5.99
C VAL A 663 51.90 2.63 6.81
N ARG A 664 51.32 2.21 7.93
CA ARG A 664 50.59 3.10 8.84
C ARG A 664 51.48 3.63 9.94
N ASP A 665 51.18 4.83 10.42
CA ASP A 665 51.84 5.43 11.56
C ASP A 665 51.46 4.70 12.86
N ALA A 666 52.32 4.78 13.88
CA ALA A 666 52.09 4.13 15.17
C ALA A 666 50.80 4.61 15.89
N ASP A 667 50.37 5.84 15.61
CA ASP A 667 49.15 6.43 16.16
C ASP A 667 47.87 5.99 15.44
N ASP A 668 47.98 5.38 14.25
CA ASP A 668 46.89 4.81 13.45
C ASP A 668 47.10 3.30 13.21
N PRO A 669 46.86 2.43 14.21
CA PRO A 669 47.15 1.00 14.09
C PRO A 669 46.29 0.31 13.01
N GLU A 670 46.89 -0.63 12.29
CA GLU A 670 46.17 -1.48 11.33
C GLU A 670 45.27 -2.52 12.02
N ILE A 671 45.70 -3.03 13.19
CA ILE A 671 44.96 -4.03 13.96
C ILE A 671 44.68 -3.52 15.38
N VAL A 672 43.41 -3.58 15.78
CA VAL A 672 42.94 -3.16 17.11
C VAL A 672 42.23 -4.32 17.80
N LEU A 673 42.70 -4.72 18.98
CA LEU A 673 42.00 -5.63 19.89
C LEU A 673 41.14 -4.82 20.87
N ILE A 674 39.83 -5.08 20.86
CA ILE A 674 38.90 -4.59 21.86
C ILE A 674 38.77 -5.63 22.97
N ASP A 675 39.46 -5.37 24.08
CA ASP A 675 39.58 -6.26 25.23
C ASP A 675 38.31 -6.22 26.09
N THR A 676 37.63 -7.37 26.20
CA THR A 676 36.37 -7.54 26.92
C THR A 676 36.53 -8.01 28.37
N ASP A 677 37.74 -8.25 28.88
CA ASP A 677 37.98 -8.92 30.17
C ASP A 677 37.34 -8.24 31.38
N ARG A 678 37.20 -6.91 31.34
CA ARG A 678 36.67 -6.11 32.46
C ARG A 678 35.19 -5.76 32.36
N LEU A 679 34.49 -6.31 31.36
CA LEU A 679 33.04 -6.09 31.21
C LEU A 679 32.18 -6.92 32.16
N GLY A 680 32.76 -7.81 32.97
CA GLY A 680 32.02 -8.67 33.89
C GLY A 680 30.98 -9.54 33.14
N ASP A 681 29.74 -9.58 33.63
CA ASP A 681 28.66 -10.38 33.02
C ASP A 681 28.35 -9.96 31.56
N LEU A 682 28.63 -8.71 31.17
CA LEU A 682 28.43 -8.23 29.80
C LEU A 682 29.39 -8.89 28.80
N GLY A 683 30.61 -9.19 29.25
CA GLY A 683 31.64 -9.90 28.49
C GLY A 683 31.54 -11.42 28.58
N THR A 684 30.48 -11.95 29.20
CA THR A 684 30.26 -13.40 29.32
C THR A 684 29.42 -13.91 28.16
N VAL A 685 29.90 -14.96 27.49
CA VAL A 685 29.22 -15.54 26.33
C VAL A 685 28.11 -16.49 26.77
N ARG A 686 26.90 -16.20 26.29
CA ARG A 686 25.70 -17.01 26.49
C ARG A 686 25.74 -18.22 25.55
N ALA A 687 25.91 -19.40 26.13
CA ALA A 687 25.98 -20.64 25.37
C ALA A 687 24.60 -21.01 24.78
N THR A 688 24.56 -21.23 23.47
CA THR A 688 23.40 -21.80 22.76
C THR A 688 23.60 -23.28 22.43
N GLY A 689 24.81 -23.80 22.69
CA GLY A 689 25.17 -25.20 22.53
C GLY A 689 26.54 -25.49 23.17
N PRO A 690 27.10 -26.69 22.97
CA PRO A 690 28.35 -27.10 23.63
C PRO A 690 29.59 -26.28 23.20
N SER A 691 29.57 -25.76 21.98
CA SER A 691 30.67 -25.02 21.33
C SER A 691 30.22 -23.73 20.63
N LYS A 692 28.98 -23.29 20.86
CA LYS A 692 28.38 -22.12 20.21
C LYS A 692 27.80 -21.19 21.26
N GLY A 693 27.85 -19.89 20.98
CA GLY A 693 27.23 -18.89 21.83
C GLY A 693 27.11 -17.55 21.13
N TRP A 694 26.62 -16.60 21.89
CA TRP A 694 26.55 -15.19 21.53
C TRP A 694 26.72 -14.35 22.79
N TRP A 695 27.04 -13.07 22.63
CA TRP A 695 27.16 -12.14 23.74
C TRP A 695 26.69 -10.73 23.34
N PRO A 696 26.09 -9.99 24.28
CA PRO A 696 25.59 -8.65 23.99
C PRO A 696 26.72 -7.64 23.78
N ALA A 697 27.86 -7.76 24.48
CA ALA A 697 28.98 -6.85 24.33
C ALA A 697 29.52 -6.81 22.89
N GLY A 698 29.76 -7.97 22.27
CA GLY A 698 30.25 -8.01 20.89
C GLY A 698 29.24 -7.46 19.88
N ALA A 699 27.94 -7.69 20.08
CA ALA A 699 26.90 -7.15 19.20
C ALA A 699 26.85 -5.61 19.26
N LEU A 700 26.98 -5.05 20.47
CA LEU A 700 27.00 -3.62 20.73
C LEU A 700 28.23 -2.92 20.16
N ILE A 701 29.41 -3.46 20.45
CA ILE A 701 30.68 -2.92 19.96
C ILE A 701 30.70 -2.97 18.44
N SER A 702 30.26 -4.08 17.84
CA SER A 702 30.17 -4.22 16.38
C SER A 702 29.21 -3.20 15.76
N ARG A 703 28.05 -2.96 16.37
CA ARG A 703 27.09 -1.93 15.93
C ARG A 703 27.73 -0.53 15.94
N ALA A 704 28.43 -0.17 17.02
CA ALA A 704 29.04 1.15 17.13
C ALA A 704 30.20 1.35 16.15
N LEU A 705 31.04 0.32 15.95
CA LEU A 705 32.09 0.34 14.93
C LEU A 705 31.53 0.48 13.52
N ALA A 706 30.46 -0.25 13.20
CA ALA A 706 29.75 -0.13 11.93
C ALA A 706 29.30 1.31 11.67
N GLN A 707 28.75 1.96 12.69
CA GLN A 707 28.32 3.35 12.56
C GLN A 707 29.49 4.34 12.47
N TYR A 708 30.54 4.14 13.25
CA TYR A 708 31.76 4.97 13.21
C TYR A 708 32.37 5.00 11.81
N HIS A 709 32.54 3.83 11.20
CA HIS A 709 33.15 3.72 9.87
C HIS A 709 32.19 4.18 8.78
N ARG A 710 30.89 3.94 8.94
CA ARG A 710 29.89 4.43 7.99
C ARG A 710 29.79 5.95 7.96
N SER A 711 29.93 6.65 9.09
CA SER A 711 29.93 8.13 9.09
C SER A 711 31.13 8.71 8.32
N ARG A 712 32.17 7.91 8.11
CA ARG A 712 33.38 8.24 7.34
C ARG A 712 33.34 7.76 5.89
N GLY A 713 32.25 7.11 5.47
CA GLY A 713 32.10 6.53 4.14
C GLY A 713 32.91 5.26 3.90
N GLU A 714 33.42 4.63 4.95
CA GLU A 714 34.22 3.39 4.87
C GLU A 714 33.30 2.17 4.88
N THR A 715 33.63 1.16 4.07
CA THR A 715 32.88 -0.10 4.04
C THR A 715 33.29 -1.00 5.20
N LEU A 716 32.30 -1.55 5.93
CA LEU A 716 32.55 -2.41 7.09
C LEU A 716 31.82 -3.75 7.01
N GLY A 717 32.54 -4.83 7.31
CA GLY A 717 32.00 -6.18 7.46
C GLY A 717 32.18 -6.73 8.87
N VAL A 718 31.12 -7.27 9.47
CA VAL A 718 31.19 -7.96 10.77
C VAL A 718 31.18 -9.47 10.58
N ILE A 719 32.28 -10.11 10.95
CA ILE A 719 32.50 -11.55 10.82
C ILE A 719 32.56 -12.18 12.21
N THR A 720 31.82 -13.27 12.41
CA THR A 720 31.85 -14.03 13.67
C THR A 720 31.74 -15.53 13.38
N PRO A 721 32.37 -16.42 14.17
CA PRO A 721 32.34 -17.86 13.90
C PRO A 721 30.96 -18.50 14.14
N TYR A 722 30.03 -17.81 14.82
CA TYR A 722 28.77 -18.40 15.25
C TYR A 722 27.55 -17.67 14.70
N ASN A 723 26.66 -18.40 14.00
CA ASN A 723 25.37 -17.85 13.53
C ASN A 723 24.56 -17.14 14.64
N PRO A 724 24.45 -17.65 15.89
CA PRO A 724 23.75 -16.93 16.95
C PRO A 724 24.29 -15.51 17.22
N GLN A 725 25.62 -15.33 17.15
CA GLN A 725 26.22 -13.99 17.30
C GLN A 725 25.97 -13.12 16.07
N ALA A 726 26.07 -13.70 14.87
CA ALA A 726 25.79 -12.99 13.63
C ALA A 726 24.33 -12.48 13.62
N ASP A 727 23.38 -13.32 14.01
CA ASP A 727 21.97 -12.97 14.10
C ASP A 727 21.73 -11.87 15.15
N ALA A 728 22.32 -11.99 16.34
CA ALA A 728 22.17 -10.98 17.40
C ALA A 728 22.74 -9.61 16.98
N THR A 729 23.89 -9.61 16.31
CA THR A 729 24.53 -8.38 15.81
C THR A 729 23.74 -7.78 14.65
N LEU A 730 23.20 -8.60 13.77
CA LEU A 730 22.33 -8.15 12.68
C LEU A 730 21.07 -7.47 13.21
N GLU A 731 20.38 -8.07 14.18
CA GLU A 731 19.19 -7.44 14.79
C GLU A 731 19.55 -6.12 15.49
N ALA A 732 20.73 -6.04 16.13
CA ALA A 732 21.21 -4.79 16.73
C ALA A 732 21.46 -3.69 15.68
N LEU A 733 21.95 -4.04 14.49
CA LEU A 733 22.19 -3.11 13.39
C LEU A 733 20.89 -2.65 12.70
N ARG A 734 19.93 -3.57 12.52
CA ARG A 734 18.62 -3.27 11.90
C ARG A 734 17.85 -2.16 12.60
N ASP A 735 18.00 -2.05 13.91
CA ASP A 735 17.36 -0.99 14.69
C ASP A 735 17.93 0.40 14.45
N TRP A 736 19.11 0.50 13.84
CA TRP A 736 19.79 1.76 13.53
C TRP A 736 19.77 2.11 12.04
N GLU A 737 19.87 1.12 11.16
CA GLU A 737 20.05 1.39 9.74
C GLU A 737 18.83 2.04 9.10
N GLU A 738 19.01 3.27 8.61
CA GLU A 738 17.98 3.99 7.85
C GLU A 738 17.58 3.25 6.56
N THR A 739 16.29 3.31 6.24
CA THR A 739 15.69 2.73 5.03
C THR A 739 16.29 3.39 3.78
N GLY A 740 17.07 2.63 3.00
CA GLY A 740 17.63 3.07 1.71
C GLY A 740 19.15 3.29 1.66
N ALA A 741 19.86 3.14 2.78
CA ALA A 741 21.32 3.12 2.79
C ALA A 741 21.89 1.70 2.53
N HIS A 742 23.16 1.61 2.14
CA HIS A 742 23.85 0.33 2.04
C HIS A 742 23.98 -0.30 3.43
N PRO A 743 23.36 -1.47 3.67
CA PRO A 743 23.40 -2.11 4.98
C PRO A 743 24.79 -2.66 5.29
N THR A 744 25.16 -2.61 6.57
CA THR A 744 26.36 -3.29 7.09
C THR A 744 26.16 -4.80 6.97
N GLU A 745 27.20 -5.49 6.52
CA GLU A 745 27.15 -6.92 6.33
C GLU A 745 27.58 -7.66 7.59
N VAL A 746 26.77 -8.66 7.98
CA VAL A 746 27.02 -9.49 9.16
C VAL A 746 26.82 -10.97 8.83
N GLY A 747 27.74 -11.80 9.30
CA GLY A 747 27.63 -13.24 9.07
C GLY A 747 28.84 -14.04 9.56
N THR A 748 28.83 -15.33 9.23
CA THR A 748 30.00 -16.18 9.35
C THR A 748 30.91 -16.01 8.14
N ALA A 749 32.20 -16.33 8.28
CA ALA A 749 33.21 -16.08 7.24
C ALA A 749 32.86 -16.65 5.85
N HIS A 750 32.09 -17.75 5.79
CA HIS A 750 31.59 -18.32 4.52
C HIS A 750 30.81 -17.32 3.67
N ARG A 751 30.04 -16.41 4.30
CA ARG A 751 29.26 -15.38 3.59
C ARG A 751 30.13 -14.27 3.02
N PHE A 752 31.36 -14.13 3.50
CA PHE A 752 32.29 -13.06 3.14
C PHE A 752 33.33 -13.54 2.11
N GLN A 753 33.27 -14.79 1.67
CA GLN A 753 34.20 -15.28 0.66
C GLN A 753 34.05 -14.51 -0.66
N GLY A 754 35.17 -14.17 -1.29
CA GLY A 754 35.23 -13.32 -2.48
C GLY A 754 34.89 -11.84 -2.25
N ARG A 755 34.59 -11.42 -1.01
CA ARG A 755 34.36 -10.02 -0.65
C ARG A 755 35.59 -9.39 -0.02
N GLU A 756 35.60 -8.06 0.02
CA GLU A 756 36.64 -7.24 0.66
C GLU A 756 35.97 -6.00 1.27
N PHE A 757 36.51 -5.52 2.39
CA PHE A 757 36.00 -4.36 3.12
C PHE A 757 37.17 -3.49 3.55
N ASP A 758 36.95 -2.18 3.57
CA ASP A 758 37.94 -1.25 4.14
C ASP A 758 38.21 -1.62 5.60
N VAL A 759 37.14 -1.98 6.31
CA VAL A 759 37.19 -2.37 7.72
C VAL A 759 36.51 -3.71 7.97
N VAL A 760 37.14 -4.55 8.79
CA VAL A 760 36.56 -5.82 9.25
C VAL A 760 36.51 -5.83 10.77
N VAL A 761 35.36 -6.23 11.31
CA VAL A 761 35.19 -6.56 12.73
C VAL A 761 35.11 -8.08 12.86
N LEU A 762 36.12 -8.70 13.45
CA LEU A 762 36.14 -10.10 13.80
C LEU A 762 35.76 -10.27 15.28
N ASP A 763 34.50 -10.62 15.51
CA ASP A 763 34.00 -10.95 16.85
C ASP A 763 34.27 -12.43 17.15
N LEU A 764 35.24 -12.69 18.02
CA LEU A 764 35.72 -14.04 18.35
C LEU A 764 34.70 -14.80 19.21
N VAL A 765 33.87 -14.09 19.98
CA VAL A 765 32.92 -14.68 20.95
C VAL A 765 33.65 -15.64 21.90
N GLU A 766 34.79 -15.20 22.42
CA GLU A 766 35.63 -15.92 23.37
C GLU A 766 35.72 -15.13 24.68
N ASP A 767 35.13 -15.71 25.73
CA ASP A 767 35.19 -15.21 27.11
C ASP A 767 36.29 -15.93 27.92
N ASN A 768 36.52 -15.46 29.15
CA ASN A 768 37.47 -16.10 30.07
C ASN A 768 36.90 -17.37 30.76
N ALA A 769 35.62 -17.71 30.55
CA ALA A 769 34.99 -18.85 31.23
C ALA A 769 35.31 -20.21 30.57
N LYS A 770 35.10 -20.35 29.25
CA LYS A 770 35.33 -21.61 28.54
C LYS A 770 35.78 -21.38 27.11
N SER A 771 36.88 -22.02 26.70
CA SER A 771 37.34 -21.99 25.31
C SER A 771 36.28 -22.56 24.37
N ARG A 772 35.93 -21.80 23.33
CA ARG A 772 35.02 -22.25 22.28
C ARG A 772 35.84 -22.65 21.04
N TRP A 773 35.17 -22.75 19.90
CA TRP A 773 35.72 -23.37 18.70
C TRP A 773 36.90 -22.59 18.14
N ILE A 774 36.81 -21.26 18.07
CA ILE A 774 37.88 -20.44 17.47
C ILE A 774 39.16 -20.44 18.31
N ALA A 775 39.05 -20.50 19.65
CA ALA A 775 40.21 -20.68 20.52
C ALA A 775 40.88 -22.05 20.40
N GLN A 776 40.23 -23.03 19.75
CA GLN A 776 40.77 -24.37 19.49
C GLN A 776 41.25 -24.53 18.03
N ALA A 777 41.11 -23.49 17.20
CA ALA A 777 41.52 -23.51 15.80
C ALA A 777 43.04 -23.73 15.69
N SER A 778 43.45 -24.67 14.84
CA SER A 778 44.84 -25.14 14.73
C SER A 778 45.06 -25.88 13.42
N SER A 779 46.28 -25.78 12.85
CA SER A 779 46.71 -26.50 11.65
C SER A 779 47.09 -27.96 11.92
N SER A 780 47.55 -28.29 13.14
CA SER A 780 48.08 -29.61 13.51
C SER A 780 47.04 -30.56 14.10
N ARG A 781 45.80 -30.09 14.30
CA ARG A 781 44.69 -30.85 14.90
C ARG A 781 43.66 -31.22 13.82
N GLY A 782 42.80 -32.21 14.09
CA GLY A 782 41.86 -32.78 13.10
C GLY A 782 40.96 -31.75 12.39
N GLY A 783 40.26 -32.17 11.33
CA GLY A 783 39.59 -31.27 10.38
C GLY A 783 38.71 -30.15 10.96
N PHE A 784 38.07 -30.38 12.11
CA PHE A 784 37.30 -29.34 12.81
C PHE A 784 38.14 -28.14 13.28
N ALA A 785 39.38 -28.37 13.74
CA ALA A 785 40.30 -27.32 14.16
C ALA A 785 40.90 -26.58 12.95
N ARG A 786 41.21 -27.31 11.88
CA ARG A 786 41.70 -26.76 10.60
C ARG A 786 40.68 -25.83 9.96
N GLU A 787 39.40 -26.16 10.04
CA GLU A 787 38.31 -25.31 9.55
C GLU A 787 38.19 -24.00 10.35
N GLY A 788 38.42 -24.04 11.66
CA GLY A 788 38.49 -22.83 12.49
C GLY A 788 39.64 -21.91 12.08
N LEU A 789 40.77 -22.48 11.66
CA LEU A 789 41.92 -21.72 11.15
C LEU A 789 41.60 -21.07 9.80
N ARG A 790 41.02 -21.83 8.87
CA ARG A 790 40.55 -21.32 7.57
C ARG A 790 39.54 -20.18 7.75
N LEU A 791 38.62 -20.30 8.71
CA LEU A 791 37.65 -19.25 9.06
C LEU A 791 38.35 -17.98 9.54
N PHE A 792 39.30 -18.09 10.47
CA PHE A 792 40.06 -16.95 10.97
C PHE A 792 40.86 -16.27 9.87
N ASN A 793 41.59 -17.07 9.06
CA ASN A 793 42.37 -16.58 7.94
C ASN A 793 41.49 -15.84 6.92
N VAL A 794 40.32 -16.40 6.56
CA VAL A 794 39.36 -15.71 5.70
C VAL A 794 38.94 -14.39 6.32
N ALA A 795 38.58 -14.36 7.60
CA ALA A 795 38.13 -13.14 8.26
C ALA A 795 39.19 -12.04 8.26
N VAL A 796 40.42 -12.35 8.68
CA VAL A 796 41.56 -11.42 8.71
C VAL A 796 41.82 -10.84 7.32
N THR A 797 41.85 -11.70 6.31
CA THR A 797 42.25 -11.32 4.95
C THR A 797 41.15 -10.65 4.12
N ARG A 798 39.94 -10.45 4.67
CA ARG A 798 38.91 -9.58 4.05
C ARG A 798 39.17 -8.09 4.22
N THR A 799 40.07 -7.75 5.12
CA THR A 799 40.41 -6.37 5.45
C THR A 799 41.28 -5.74 4.36
N LYS A 800 41.04 -4.46 4.05
CA LYS A 800 41.96 -3.63 3.26
C LYS A 800 42.73 -2.65 4.14
N ASP A 801 42.00 -1.93 5.01
CA ASP A 801 42.57 -0.87 5.84
C ASP A 801 42.67 -1.25 7.32
N ARG A 802 41.59 -1.67 7.99
CA ARG A 802 41.62 -1.88 9.46
C ARG A 802 40.88 -3.12 9.95
N LEU A 803 41.52 -3.88 10.84
CA LEU A 803 40.95 -5.07 11.48
C LEU A 803 40.69 -4.83 12.97
N TYR A 804 39.44 -5.00 13.40
CA TYR A 804 39.08 -5.09 14.81
C TYR A 804 38.93 -6.54 15.24
N LEU A 805 39.57 -6.89 16.35
CA LEU A 805 39.34 -8.15 17.06
C LEU A 805 38.53 -7.84 18.31
N ILE A 806 37.40 -8.52 18.53
CA ILE A 806 36.64 -8.41 19.79
C ILE A 806 36.78 -9.73 20.54
N GLY A 807 37.32 -9.68 21.76
CA GLY A 807 37.62 -10.89 22.52
C GLY A 807 38.28 -10.63 23.87
N SER A 808 38.30 -11.67 24.71
CA SER A 808 39.09 -11.68 25.95
C SER A 808 40.59 -11.65 25.64
N ARG A 809 41.31 -10.62 26.13
CA ARG A 809 42.76 -10.55 26.00
C ARG A 809 43.43 -11.71 26.74
N GLN A 810 43.01 -11.98 27.96
CA GLN A 810 43.53 -13.07 28.79
C GLN A 810 43.39 -14.42 28.08
N ARG A 811 42.27 -14.66 27.37
CA ARG A 811 42.07 -15.88 26.60
C ARG A 811 43.10 -16.03 25.47
N ILE A 812 43.44 -14.94 24.79
CA ILE A 812 44.43 -14.95 23.72
C ILE A 812 45.82 -15.27 24.29
N GLU A 813 46.20 -14.62 25.39
CA GLU A 813 47.49 -14.84 26.06
C GLU A 813 47.63 -16.26 26.63
N GLN A 814 46.53 -16.88 27.07
CA GLN A 814 46.48 -18.24 27.62
C GLN A 814 46.12 -19.31 26.58
N ALA A 815 46.09 -18.95 25.29
CA ALA A 815 45.70 -19.89 24.25
C ALA A 815 46.69 -21.08 24.18
N PRO A 816 46.21 -22.32 23.95
CA PRO A 816 47.10 -23.47 23.86
C PRO A 816 48.13 -23.31 22.72
N PRO A 817 49.35 -23.88 22.87
CA PRO A 817 50.31 -23.95 21.77
C PRO A 817 49.68 -24.52 20.49
N ASP A 818 50.16 -24.05 19.34
CA ASP A 818 49.72 -24.43 17.99
C ASP A 818 48.30 -23.98 17.62
N THR A 819 47.68 -23.10 18.41
CA THR A 819 46.40 -22.48 18.07
C THR A 819 46.58 -21.11 17.42
N VAL A 820 45.59 -20.71 16.62
CA VAL A 820 45.58 -19.40 15.95
C VAL A 820 45.71 -18.24 16.95
N LEU A 821 45.07 -18.35 18.12
CA LEU A 821 45.16 -17.32 19.16
C LEU A 821 46.56 -17.26 19.79
N ALA A 822 47.25 -18.41 19.92
CA ALA A 822 48.63 -18.44 20.40
C ALA A 822 49.61 -17.80 19.41
N CYS A 823 49.34 -17.86 18.10
CA CYS A 823 50.13 -17.19 17.08
C CYS A 823 50.05 -15.66 17.17
N ILE A 824 48.90 -15.10 17.56
CA ILE A 824 48.70 -13.64 17.68
C ILE A 824 49.08 -13.09 19.06
N ALA A 825 49.13 -13.92 20.11
CA ALA A 825 49.45 -13.47 21.47
C ALA A 825 50.78 -12.69 21.58
N PRO A 826 51.90 -13.09 20.91
CA PRO A 826 53.16 -12.34 20.94
C PRO A 826 53.11 -10.97 20.26
N LEU A 827 52.08 -10.71 19.46
CA LEU A 827 51.88 -9.47 18.70
C LEU A 827 51.09 -8.42 19.50
N LEU A 828 50.44 -8.82 20.61
CA LEU A 828 49.68 -7.91 21.48
C LEU A 828 50.58 -6.85 22.10
N GLY A 829 50.17 -5.58 21.99
CA GLY A 829 50.92 -4.42 22.50
C GLY A 829 52.16 -4.05 21.67
N LYS A 830 52.44 -4.77 20.58
CA LYS A 830 53.48 -4.42 19.59
C LYS A 830 52.81 -3.99 18.30
N THR A 831 52.30 -4.96 17.56
CA THR A 831 51.65 -4.81 16.26
C THR A 831 50.14 -4.65 16.42
N ILE A 832 49.56 -5.32 17.42
CA ILE A 832 48.12 -5.23 17.72
C ILE A 832 47.91 -4.27 18.88
N ARG A 833 47.23 -3.14 18.64
CA ARG A 833 46.89 -2.17 19.70
C ARG A 833 45.71 -2.68 20.51
N THR A 834 45.84 -2.72 21.83
CA THR A 834 44.75 -3.11 22.71
C THR A 834 44.02 -1.89 23.26
N VAL A 835 42.69 -1.87 23.12
CA VAL A 835 41.79 -0.90 23.71
C VAL A 835 40.85 -1.63 24.66
N ARG A 836 40.69 -1.15 25.90
CA ARG A 836 39.79 -1.79 26.85
C ARG A 836 38.35 -1.41 26.53
N ALA A 837 37.48 -2.40 26.35
CA ALA A 837 36.08 -2.17 26.08
C ALA A 837 35.38 -1.37 27.19
N GLU A 838 35.82 -1.51 28.44
CA GLU A 838 35.30 -0.72 29.57
C GLU A 838 35.44 0.79 29.33
N GLN A 839 36.57 1.24 28.77
CA GLN A 839 36.85 2.65 28.51
C GLN A 839 36.02 3.20 27.36
N LEU A 840 35.59 2.31 26.46
CA LEU A 840 34.78 2.65 25.30
C LEU A 840 33.29 2.70 25.63
N ILE A 841 32.83 1.92 26.62
CA ILE A 841 31.41 1.79 26.98
C ILE A 841 31.04 2.78 28.12
N THR A 842 32.01 3.25 28.92
CA THR A 842 31.78 4.24 29.99
C THR A 842 31.66 5.69 29.50
N ALA A 843 30.59 6.38 29.92
CA ALA A 843 30.34 7.78 29.58
C ALA A 843 31.49 8.72 30.02
N PRO A 844 31.84 9.75 29.22
CA PRO A 844 32.89 10.70 29.52
C PRO A 844 32.38 11.77 30.51
N SER A 845 32.19 11.42 31.78
CA SER A 845 31.97 12.42 32.86
C SER A 845 33.26 12.84 33.55
N VAL A 846 34.41 12.57 32.93
CA VAL A 846 35.73 12.94 33.45
C VAL A 846 36.14 14.29 32.84
N PRO A 847 36.39 15.35 33.64
CA PRO A 847 36.89 16.63 33.13
C PRO A 847 38.22 16.44 32.36
N GLU A 848 38.46 17.27 31.34
CA GLU A 848 39.60 17.16 30.40
C GLU A 848 40.98 16.78 30.98
N PRO A 849 41.39 17.21 32.19
CA PRO A 849 42.72 16.87 32.74
C PRO A 849 42.91 15.38 33.06
N ASP A 850 41.82 14.62 33.24
CA ASP A 850 41.84 13.23 33.70
C ASP A 850 41.36 12.23 32.61
N ARG A 851 41.05 12.70 31.38
CA ARG A 851 40.74 11.81 30.26
C ARG A 851 41.97 10.92 29.95
N PRO A 852 41.83 9.59 29.88
CA PRO A 852 42.94 8.76 29.42
C PRO A 852 43.34 9.20 28.01
N LEU A 853 44.64 9.42 27.79
CA LEU A 853 45.23 9.75 26.48
C LEU A 853 45.08 8.55 25.54
N LEU A 854 43.88 8.35 24.99
CA LEU A 854 43.57 7.21 24.12
C LEU A 854 43.97 7.49 22.65
N GLY A 855 44.41 8.71 22.31
CA GLY A 855 44.68 9.17 20.94
C GLY A 855 43.40 9.60 20.21
N GLU A 856 43.53 10.32 19.08
CA GLU A 856 42.41 10.87 18.30
C GLU A 856 41.40 9.79 17.91
N PHE A 857 41.87 8.68 17.33
CA PHE A 857 41.03 7.55 16.94
C PHE A 857 40.22 6.94 18.10
N SER A 858 40.85 6.69 19.25
CA SER A 858 40.17 6.05 20.36
C SER A 858 39.24 7.01 21.12
N ASN A 859 39.54 8.31 21.10
CA ASN A 859 38.65 9.34 21.63
C ASN A 859 37.39 9.44 20.76
N ASP A 860 37.54 9.49 19.44
CA ASP A 860 36.39 9.50 18.53
C ASP A 860 35.55 8.23 18.67
N LEU A 861 36.18 7.06 18.84
CA LEU A 861 35.49 5.79 19.04
C LEU A 861 34.78 5.72 20.41
N ALA A 862 35.34 6.35 21.44
CA ALA A 862 34.69 6.47 22.75
C ALA A 862 33.49 7.43 22.68
N ASP A 863 33.62 8.58 22.02
CA ASP A 863 32.54 9.57 21.83
C ASP A 863 31.41 8.98 20.96
N ILE A 864 31.80 8.43 19.81
CA ILE A 864 31.36 7.14 19.27
C ILE A 864 30.31 6.35 20.06
N LEU A 865 30.84 5.39 20.79
CA LEU A 865 30.12 4.47 21.65
C LEU A 865 29.27 5.19 22.71
N ALA A 866 29.71 6.34 23.24
CA ALA A 866 28.94 7.16 24.17
C ALA A 866 27.66 7.77 23.56
N GLN A 867 27.58 7.94 22.24
CA GLN A 867 26.35 8.35 21.53
C GLN A 867 25.42 7.16 21.19
N HIS A 868 25.98 5.97 20.95
CA HIS A 868 25.24 4.77 20.48
C HIS A 868 24.71 3.90 21.58
N VAL A 869 25.43 3.88 22.69
CA VAL A 869 24.75 3.73 23.95
C VAL A 869 24.06 5.09 24.13
N ARG A 870 22.78 5.21 23.72
CA ARG A 870 21.87 6.18 24.36
C ARG A 870 21.68 5.70 25.79
N VAL A 871 22.77 5.75 26.54
CA VAL A 871 22.75 5.75 27.97
C VAL A 871 22.02 7.03 28.30
N ALA A 872 20.84 6.90 28.88
CA ALA A 872 20.67 7.66 30.09
C ALA A 872 21.73 7.15 31.08
N GLU A 873 22.95 7.71 30.98
CA GLU A 873 24.20 7.48 31.73
C GLU A 873 24.65 6.01 31.89
N ILE A 874 25.97 5.72 31.95
CA ILE A 874 26.35 4.54 32.75
C ILE A 874 25.93 4.92 34.15
N GLN A 875 24.77 4.40 34.51
CA GLN A 875 24.18 4.72 35.76
C GLN A 875 24.94 3.92 36.80
N ASP A 876 25.78 4.61 37.57
CA ASP A 876 26.17 4.06 38.86
C ASP A 876 24.93 3.89 39.74
N GLU A 877 25.11 3.25 40.89
CA GLU A 877 24.03 2.96 41.83
C GLU A 877 23.12 4.17 42.16
N LYS A 878 23.64 5.40 42.05
CA LYS A 878 22.94 6.60 42.50
C LYS A 878 21.99 7.16 41.46
N ALA A 879 22.30 7.05 40.18
CA ALA A 879 21.50 7.67 39.14
C ALA A 879 20.56 6.66 38.42
N PHE A 880 20.85 5.35 38.44
CA PHE A 880 20.13 4.31 37.67
C PHE A 880 18.64 4.30 37.94
N TYR A 881 18.30 4.27 39.23
CA TYR A 881 16.94 4.01 39.66
C TYR A 881 15.98 5.16 39.37
N ARG A 882 16.49 6.40 39.22
CA ARG A 882 15.69 7.54 38.78
C ARG A 882 15.23 7.35 37.34
N THR A 883 16.17 7.14 36.43
CA THR A 883 15.85 6.92 35.02
C THR A 883 15.12 5.59 34.80
N PHE A 884 15.45 4.55 35.58
CA PHE A 884 14.73 3.29 35.50
C PHE A 884 13.25 3.45 35.88
N ALA A 885 12.93 4.27 36.88
CA ALA A 885 11.54 4.59 37.21
C ALA A 885 10.83 5.29 36.04
N GLU A 886 11.47 6.28 35.40
CA GLU A 886 10.93 6.96 34.21
C GLU A 886 10.64 5.97 33.06
N TYR A 887 11.53 4.99 32.84
CA TYR A 887 11.30 3.94 31.85
C TYR A 887 10.08 3.07 32.18
N LEU A 888 9.93 2.66 33.45
CA LEU A 888 8.77 1.89 33.89
C LEU A 888 7.46 2.70 33.81
N GLU A 889 7.51 4.01 34.05
CA GLU A 889 6.38 4.92 33.90
C GLU A 889 5.99 5.10 32.42
N SER A 890 6.96 5.13 31.52
CA SER A 890 6.74 5.28 30.07
C SER A 890 6.17 4.03 29.39
N ALA A 891 6.25 2.87 30.04
CA ALA A 891 5.79 1.59 29.50
C ALA A 891 4.29 1.57 29.20
N ARG A 892 3.93 1.03 28.03
CA ARG A 892 2.56 1.00 27.48
C ARG A 892 1.99 -0.40 27.27
N HIS A 893 2.83 -1.39 27.00
CA HIS A 893 2.42 -2.72 26.55
C HIS A 893 2.97 -3.84 27.42
N SER A 894 4.29 -3.88 27.64
CA SER A 894 4.90 -4.97 28.42
C SER A 894 6.22 -4.60 29.10
N ILE A 895 6.50 -5.24 30.23
CA ILE A 895 7.77 -5.20 30.94
C ILE A 895 8.17 -6.64 31.27
N TRP A 896 9.31 -7.07 30.77
CA TRP A 896 9.92 -8.37 31.08
C TRP A 896 11.19 -8.13 31.88
N MET A 897 11.34 -8.76 33.04
CA MET A 897 12.48 -8.49 33.94
C MET A 897 13.06 -9.78 34.49
N TRP A 898 14.31 -10.09 34.14
CA TRP A 898 15.12 -11.13 34.76
C TRP A 898 16.00 -10.48 35.83
N ALA A 899 15.66 -10.75 37.09
CA ALA A 899 16.32 -10.19 38.26
C ALA A 899 16.65 -11.33 39.24
N THR A 900 17.92 -11.68 39.35
CA THR A 900 18.37 -12.93 40.00
C THR A 900 17.85 -13.12 41.43
N TRP A 901 17.74 -12.06 42.21
CA TRP A 901 17.19 -12.11 43.57
C TRP A 901 16.55 -10.78 43.97
N THR A 902 15.66 -10.82 44.96
CA THR A 902 14.97 -9.66 45.52
C THR A 902 15.64 -9.18 46.80
N ALA A 903 15.93 -7.89 46.93
CA ALA A 903 16.41 -7.28 48.17
C ALA A 903 15.64 -6.00 48.51
N ASN A 904 16.13 -5.19 49.46
CA ASN A 904 15.43 -4.01 49.95
C ASN A 904 15.02 -3.01 48.85
N ARG A 905 15.79 -2.94 47.76
CA ARG A 905 15.51 -2.12 46.57
C ARG A 905 14.20 -2.50 45.88
N THR A 906 13.72 -3.73 46.06
CA THR A 906 12.38 -4.15 45.61
C THR A 906 11.30 -3.22 46.14
N LYS A 907 11.44 -2.68 47.36
CA LYS A 907 10.46 -1.77 47.97
C LYS A 907 10.34 -0.44 47.23
N SER A 908 11.41 0.06 46.60
CA SER A 908 11.37 1.30 45.82
C SER A 908 10.89 1.09 44.39
N VAL A 909 11.11 -0.09 43.80
CA VAL A 909 10.72 -0.39 42.41
C VAL A 909 9.27 -0.93 42.34
N ALA A 910 8.81 -1.64 43.36
CA ALA A 910 7.48 -2.26 43.40
C ALA A 910 6.32 -1.27 43.15
N PRO A 911 6.30 -0.03 43.68
CA PRO A 911 5.23 0.93 43.37
C PRO A 911 5.14 1.29 41.88
N ALA A 912 6.27 1.50 41.20
CA ALA A 912 6.29 1.82 39.77
C ALA A 912 5.80 0.64 38.91
N LEU A 913 6.15 -0.60 39.29
CA LEU A 913 5.64 -1.81 38.65
C LEU A 913 4.15 -1.98 38.88
N GLY A 914 3.66 -1.71 40.08
CA GLY A 914 2.23 -1.74 40.39
C GLY A 914 1.44 -0.72 39.57
N ALA A 915 1.93 0.52 39.49
CA ALA A 915 1.35 1.55 38.63
C ALA A 915 1.33 1.12 37.15
N ALA A 916 2.34 0.41 36.66
CA ALA A 916 2.34 -0.13 35.30
C ALA A 916 1.25 -1.21 35.11
N VAL A 917 1.09 -2.12 36.07
CA VAL A 917 0.02 -3.13 36.05
C VAL A 917 -1.36 -2.48 36.07
N GLU A 918 -1.57 -1.44 36.90
CA GLU A 918 -2.81 -0.65 36.94
C GLU A 918 -3.14 0.04 35.61
N ARG A 919 -2.11 0.47 34.86
CA ARG A 919 -2.25 0.99 33.49
C ARG A 919 -2.55 -0.08 32.44
N GLY A 920 -2.59 -1.36 32.82
CA GLY A 920 -2.80 -2.49 31.90
C GLY A 920 -1.52 -2.97 31.20
N VAL A 921 -0.34 -2.52 31.63
CA VAL A 921 0.95 -3.01 31.11
C VAL A 921 1.19 -4.42 31.62
N LYS A 922 1.56 -5.34 30.73
CA LYS A 922 1.89 -6.71 31.12
C LYS A 922 3.26 -6.80 31.77
N VAL A 923 3.33 -7.03 33.08
CA VAL A 923 4.60 -7.12 33.81
C VAL A 923 4.91 -8.56 34.21
N VAL A 924 6.06 -9.09 33.76
CA VAL A 924 6.56 -10.43 34.09
C VAL A 924 7.96 -10.31 34.68
N VAL A 925 8.15 -10.85 35.88
CA VAL A 925 9.41 -10.78 36.62
C VAL A 925 9.90 -12.18 36.98
N PHE A 926 11.10 -12.51 36.51
CA PHE A 926 11.80 -13.75 36.81
C PHE A 926 12.78 -13.54 37.96
N VAL A 927 12.75 -14.42 38.94
CA VAL A 927 13.63 -14.44 40.12
C VAL A 927 14.12 -15.86 40.37
N ARG A 928 15.24 -16.02 41.08
CA ARG A 928 15.64 -17.38 41.52
C ARG A 928 14.59 -17.94 42.49
N ASP A 929 14.57 -19.27 42.62
CA ASP A 929 13.75 -19.91 43.63
C ASP A 929 14.39 -19.84 45.03
N ALA A 930 13.58 -20.14 46.06
CA ALA A 930 13.98 -20.08 47.47
C ALA A 930 15.14 -21.01 47.89
N ARG A 931 15.63 -21.91 47.02
CA ARG A 931 16.80 -22.77 47.33
C ARG A 931 18.12 -22.04 47.12
N ASP A 932 18.11 -20.92 46.40
CA ASP A 932 19.30 -20.10 46.31
C ASP A 932 19.63 -19.46 47.66
N HIS A 933 20.89 -19.51 48.06
CA HIS A 933 21.36 -18.98 49.34
C HIS A 933 21.06 -17.49 49.59
N LEU A 934 20.95 -16.65 48.54
CA LEU A 934 20.60 -15.24 48.69
C LEU A 934 19.08 -15.06 48.67
N GLN A 935 18.38 -15.72 47.74
CA GLN A 935 16.95 -15.58 47.57
C GLN A 935 16.12 -16.27 48.67
N GLY A 936 16.64 -17.33 49.28
CA GLY A 936 16.00 -18.09 50.36
C GLY A 936 16.03 -17.41 51.72
N THR A 937 16.69 -16.25 51.85
CA THR A 937 16.73 -15.49 53.11
C THR A 937 15.37 -14.88 53.45
N ASP A 938 15.03 -14.77 54.74
CA ASP A 938 13.74 -14.21 55.20
C ASP A 938 13.47 -12.82 54.63
N ASN A 939 14.51 -11.97 54.57
CA ASN A 939 14.39 -10.64 53.98
C ASN A 939 14.05 -10.69 52.49
N SER A 940 14.69 -11.57 51.71
CA SER A 940 14.42 -11.70 50.27
C SER A 940 13.03 -12.26 50.01
N GLN A 941 12.58 -13.23 50.81
CA GLN A 941 11.22 -13.77 50.76
C GLN A 941 10.17 -12.72 51.13
N GLN A 942 10.44 -11.84 52.10
CA GLN A 942 9.54 -10.73 52.43
C GLN A 942 9.46 -9.71 51.29
N ASN A 943 10.59 -9.38 50.65
CA ASN A 943 10.62 -8.52 49.48
C ASN A 943 9.88 -9.14 48.28
N LEU A 944 9.99 -10.47 48.10
CA LEU A 944 9.24 -11.20 47.08
C LEU A 944 7.72 -11.13 47.32
N LYS A 945 7.27 -11.19 48.59
CA LYS A 945 5.86 -10.96 48.94
C LYS A 945 5.41 -9.54 48.60
N THR A 946 6.22 -8.52 48.91
CA THR A 946 5.95 -7.13 48.51
C THR A 946 5.82 -7.00 46.99
N LEU A 947 6.69 -7.66 46.23
CA LEU A 947 6.64 -7.64 44.78
C LEU A 947 5.40 -8.34 44.23
N ARG A 948 4.99 -9.49 44.80
CA ARG A 948 3.73 -10.17 44.45
C ARG A 948 2.50 -9.30 44.73
N ALA A 949 2.51 -8.56 45.84
CA ALA A 949 1.41 -7.68 46.22
C ALA A 949 1.22 -6.49 45.25
N ALA A 950 2.27 -6.10 44.52
CA ALA A 950 2.18 -5.05 43.49
C ALA A 950 1.49 -5.51 42.19
N GLY A 951 1.13 -6.79 42.04
CA GLY A 951 0.43 -7.31 40.87
C GLY A 951 1.24 -7.88 39.68
N PRO A 952 2.58 -7.78 39.54
CA PRO A 952 3.28 -8.41 38.41
C PRO A 952 3.25 -9.94 38.48
N THR A 953 3.36 -10.59 37.32
CA THR A 953 3.50 -12.05 37.23
C THR A 953 4.91 -12.46 37.64
N ILE A 954 5.03 -13.24 38.71
CA ILE A 954 6.32 -13.68 39.26
C ILE A 954 6.63 -15.10 38.83
N VAL A 955 7.77 -15.30 38.17
CA VAL A 955 8.26 -16.61 37.75
C VAL A 955 9.53 -16.96 38.54
N GLU A 956 9.43 -17.92 39.46
CA GLU A 956 10.61 -18.45 40.14
C GLU A 956 11.36 -19.43 39.22
N MET A 957 12.69 -19.34 39.14
CA MET A 957 13.53 -20.15 38.25
C MET A 957 14.65 -20.86 39.01
N TYR A 958 14.88 -22.14 38.68
CA TYR A 958 16.03 -22.88 39.16
C TYR A 958 17.28 -22.51 38.35
N LYS A 959 18.30 -21.98 39.04
CA LYS A 959 19.60 -21.55 38.48
C LYS A 959 19.45 -20.52 37.35
N MET A 960 19.26 -19.26 37.73
CA MET A 960 19.20 -18.09 36.84
C MET A 960 20.32 -17.11 37.22
N HIS A 961 20.97 -16.51 36.21
CA HIS A 961 22.02 -15.50 36.38
C HIS A 961 21.77 -14.23 35.53
N GLN A 962 20.71 -14.20 34.73
CA GLN A 962 20.33 -13.10 33.86
C GLN A 962 19.92 -11.86 34.64
N LYS A 963 20.33 -10.71 34.11
CA LYS A 963 20.06 -9.36 34.61
C LYS A 963 19.63 -8.50 33.40
N ILE A 964 18.36 -8.66 33.03
CA ILE A 964 17.82 -8.16 31.77
C ILE A 964 16.47 -7.53 32.05
N VAL A 965 16.18 -6.37 31.47
CA VAL A 965 14.84 -5.80 31.42
C VAL A 965 14.51 -5.51 29.97
N VAL A 966 13.31 -5.85 29.50
CA VAL A 966 12.81 -5.48 28.18
C VAL A 966 11.47 -4.78 28.35
N ILE A 967 11.35 -3.55 27.85
CA ILE A 967 10.15 -2.73 27.93
C ILE A 967 9.61 -2.51 26.51
N ASP A 968 8.31 -2.77 26.32
CA ASP A 968 7.52 -2.57 25.10
C ASP A 968 8.13 -3.16 23.82
N GLU A 969 8.85 -4.29 23.96
CA GLU A 969 9.60 -4.92 22.87
C GLU A 969 10.49 -3.92 22.10
N ARG A 970 10.99 -2.88 22.76
CA ARG A 970 11.77 -1.80 22.15
C ARG A 970 12.97 -1.39 22.98
N LEU A 971 12.84 -1.32 24.30
CA LEU A 971 13.93 -0.92 25.19
C LEU A 971 14.50 -2.15 25.89
N VAL A 972 15.78 -2.43 25.73
CA VAL A 972 16.48 -3.52 26.41
C VAL A 972 17.50 -2.94 27.37
N LEU A 973 17.39 -3.27 28.66
CA LEU A 973 18.40 -3.01 29.66
C LEU A 973 19.11 -4.33 29.97
N LEU A 974 20.43 -4.38 29.88
CA LEU A 974 21.21 -5.59 30.09
C LEU A 974 22.55 -5.27 30.76
N GLY A 975 22.96 -6.02 31.79
CA GLY A 975 24.13 -5.62 32.57
C GLY A 975 24.54 -6.57 33.68
N SER A 976 25.47 -6.09 34.52
CA SER A 976 25.89 -6.78 35.74
C SER A 976 25.10 -6.32 36.98
N LEU A 977 24.29 -5.27 36.88
CA LEU A 977 23.42 -4.79 37.97
C LEU A 977 22.16 -5.66 38.05
N ASN A 978 21.87 -6.23 39.21
CA ASN A 978 20.56 -6.83 39.46
C ASN A 978 19.57 -5.73 39.86
N VAL A 979 18.64 -5.39 38.98
CA VAL A 979 17.67 -4.29 39.18
C VAL A 979 16.76 -4.41 40.41
N LEU A 980 16.67 -5.58 41.04
CA LEU A 980 15.92 -5.79 42.30
C LEU A 980 16.82 -5.94 43.53
N SER A 981 18.13 -5.79 43.39
CA SER A 981 19.08 -5.94 44.48
C SER A 981 20.26 -4.98 44.41
N GLN A 982 21.06 -4.95 45.49
CA GLN A 982 22.25 -4.11 45.60
C GLN A 982 23.37 -4.83 46.36
N ARG A 983 24.61 -4.60 45.92
CA ARG A 983 25.85 -4.66 46.72
C ARG A 983 26.75 -3.50 46.27
N GLN A 984 27.60 -3.00 47.17
CA GLN A 984 28.55 -1.91 46.91
C GLN A 984 29.64 -2.35 45.90
N SER A 985 29.30 -2.42 44.62
CA SER A 985 30.21 -2.78 43.53
C SER A 985 29.98 -1.89 42.31
N ARG A 986 31.00 -1.76 41.43
CA ARG A 986 30.92 -1.07 40.14
C ARG A 986 30.08 -1.87 39.13
N GLU A 987 28.78 -2.03 39.40
CA GLU A 987 27.83 -2.69 38.50
C GLU A 987 27.32 -1.70 37.44
N VAL A 988 27.05 -2.19 36.23
CA VAL A 988 26.64 -1.37 35.07
C VAL A 988 25.42 -2.00 34.40
N MET A 989 24.50 -1.17 33.91
CA MET A 989 23.45 -1.55 32.96
C MET A 989 23.65 -0.81 31.64
N LEU A 990 23.57 -1.55 30.54
CA LEU A 990 23.52 -1.00 29.18
C LEU A 990 22.07 -0.90 28.76
N VAL A 991 21.70 0.24 28.18
CA VAL A 991 20.36 0.49 27.63
C VAL A 991 20.47 0.51 26.10
N MET A 992 19.66 -0.30 25.44
CA MET A 992 19.55 -0.39 23.99
C MET A 992 18.13 -0.11 23.55
N GLU A 993 17.96 0.85 22.66
CA GLU A 993 16.69 1.09 21.99
C GLU A 993 16.70 0.42 20.60
N GLY A 994 15.64 -0.34 20.31
CA GLY A 994 15.52 -1.12 19.11
C GLY A 994 14.51 -2.27 19.21
N ALA A 995 13.55 -2.32 18.29
CA ALA A 995 12.51 -3.34 18.30
C ALA A 995 13.01 -4.71 17.80
N HIS A 996 13.97 -4.74 16.88
CA HIS A 996 14.58 -5.96 16.35
C HIS A 996 15.39 -6.68 17.42
N PHE A 997 16.31 -5.96 18.06
CA PHE A 997 17.14 -6.50 19.12
C PHE A 997 16.31 -6.92 20.34
N ALA A 998 15.33 -6.10 20.76
CA ALA A 998 14.46 -6.44 21.88
C ALA A 998 13.68 -7.74 21.65
N ARG A 999 13.08 -7.91 20.46
CA ARG A 999 12.41 -9.16 20.09
C ARG A 999 13.38 -10.35 20.09
N LYS A 1000 14.60 -10.16 19.58
CA LYS A 1000 15.63 -11.21 19.60
C LYS A 1000 16.00 -11.66 21.02
N ILE A 1001 16.09 -10.71 21.96
CA ILE A 1001 16.34 -11.00 23.38
C ILE A 1001 15.18 -11.80 23.98
N LEU A 1002 13.94 -11.38 23.73
CA LEU A 1002 12.74 -12.07 24.21
C LEU A 1002 12.61 -13.48 23.64
N GLU A 1003 12.93 -13.67 22.36
CA GLU A 1003 13.03 -14.99 21.72
C GLU A 1003 14.09 -15.86 22.39
N HIS A 1004 15.29 -15.31 22.62
CA HIS A 1004 16.38 -16.04 23.25
C HIS A 1004 16.04 -16.51 24.67
N GLU A 1005 15.41 -15.65 25.46
CA GLU A 1005 14.96 -15.97 26.81
C GLU A 1005 13.62 -16.75 26.82
N ASN A 1006 13.10 -17.14 25.64
CA ASN A 1006 11.83 -17.88 25.46
C ASN A 1006 10.62 -17.20 26.14
N ALA A 1007 10.61 -15.86 26.19
CA ALA A 1007 9.59 -15.08 26.89
C ALA A 1007 8.14 -15.46 26.50
N ALA A 1008 7.93 -15.81 25.22
CA ALA A 1008 6.62 -16.24 24.71
C ALA A 1008 6.04 -17.45 25.47
N GLN A 1009 6.87 -18.41 25.91
CA GLN A 1009 6.45 -19.60 26.67
C GLN A 1009 6.02 -19.27 28.10
N PHE A 1010 6.36 -18.07 28.59
CA PHE A 1010 6.11 -17.62 29.96
C PHE A 1010 5.14 -16.43 30.00
N ARG A 1011 4.32 -16.29 28.95
CA ARG A 1011 3.28 -15.26 28.87
C ARG A 1011 2.13 -15.50 29.86
N GLN A 1012 1.95 -16.72 30.35
CA GLN A 1012 0.92 -17.07 31.33
C GLN A 1012 1.50 -17.11 32.75
N ALA A 1013 0.63 -16.97 33.75
CA ALA A 1013 1.02 -17.11 35.14
C ALA A 1013 1.55 -18.54 35.41
N PRO A 1014 2.51 -18.71 36.34
CA PRO A 1014 2.93 -20.05 36.75
C PRO A 1014 1.72 -20.88 37.19
N PRO A 1015 1.65 -22.17 36.81
CA PRO A 1015 0.55 -23.03 37.22
C PRO A 1015 0.57 -23.24 38.74
N THR A 1016 -0.55 -23.64 39.31
CA THR A 1016 -0.61 -24.21 40.66
C THR A 1016 -0.30 -25.70 40.59
N CYS A 1017 0.30 -26.26 41.64
CA CYS A 1017 0.65 -27.66 41.65
C CYS A 1017 -0.62 -28.51 41.74
N GLU A 1018 -0.94 -29.30 40.72
CA GLU A 1018 -2.11 -30.18 40.75
C GLU A 1018 -2.00 -31.28 41.82
N ALA A 1019 -0.78 -31.64 42.20
CA ALA A 1019 -0.56 -32.71 43.19
C ALA A 1019 -0.69 -32.24 44.65
N CYS A 1020 -0.37 -30.97 44.97
CA CYS A 1020 -0.37 -30.49 46.36
C CYS A 1020 -0.95 -29.09 46.56
N GLY A 1021 -1.49 -28.45 45.52
CA GLY A 1021 -2.07 -27.11 45.57
C GLY A 1021 -1.08 -25.97 45.80
N SER A 1022 0.21 -26.27 45.95
CA SER A 1022 1.23 -25.26 46.26
C SER A 1022 1.52 -24.34 45.08
N THR A 1023 1.73 -23.06 45.39
CA THR A 1023 2.24 -22.02 44.47
C THR A 1023 3.77 -21.96 44.46
N THR A 1024 4.45 -22.80 45.25
CA THR A 1024 5.92 -22.92 45.30
C THR A 1024 6.41 -23.81 44.16
N ILE A 1025 6.26 -23.30 42.94
CA ILE A 1025 6.66 -23.95 41.70
C ILE A 1025 7.74 -23.10 41.07
N ALA A 1026 8.85 -23.75 40.68
CA ALA A 1026 9.90 -23.08 39.96
C ALA A 1026 10.14 -23.74 38.60
N LEU A 1027 10.49 -22.89 37.63
CA LEU A 1027 10.82 -23.29 36.27
C LEU A 1027 12.24 -23.88 36.24
N HIS A 1028 12.38 -25.04 35.61
CA HIS A 1028 13.63 -25.78 35.54
C HIS A 1028 13.99 -26.09 34.09
N ARG A 1029 15.23 -25.82 33.69
CA ARG A 1029 15.75 -26.20 32.37
C ARG A 1029 16.24 -27.64 32.39
N THR A 1030 15.70 -28.49 31.53
CA THR A 1030 16.15 -29.87 31.31
C THR A 1030 16.77 -30.03 29.92
N ALA A 1031 17.40 -31.18 29.64
CA ALA A 1031 17.90 -31.48 28.30
C ALA A 1031 16.78 -31.53 27.23
N LYS A 1032 15.52 -31.74 27.64
CA LYS A 1032 14.34 -31.81 26.76
C LYS A 1032 13.56 -30.48 26.69
N GLY A 1033 13.99 -29.43 27.38
CA GLY A 1033 13.30 -28.13 27.42
C GLY A 1033 12.97 -27.65 28.83
N TRP A 1034 12.19 -26.57 28.93
CA TRP A 1034 11.73 -25.99 30.18
C TRP A 1034 10.59 -26.80 30.79
N ARG A 1035 10.59 -26.98 32.11
CA ARG A 1035 9.52 -27.64 32.87
C ARG A 1035 9.25 -26.94 34.18
N TRP A 1036 7.98 -26.78 34.54
CA TRP A 1036 7.57 -26.43 35.89
C TRP A 1036 7.85 -27.60 36.82
N ARG A 1037 8.33 -27.31 38.03
CA ARG A 1037 8.49 -28.32 39.07
C ARG A 1037 8.06 -27.78 40.42
N CYS A 1038 7.25 -28.56 41.14
CA CYS A 1038 6.83 -28.23 42.51
C CYS A 1038 7.90 -28.66 43.52
N TYR A 1039 8.22 -27.74 44.42
CA TYR A 1039 9.19 -27.95 45.50
C TYR A 1039 8.58 -27.86 46.90
N ALA A 1040 7.25 -27.82 47.00
CA ALA A 1040 6.56 -27.89 48.28
C ALA A 1040 7.01 -29.13 49.06
N ARG A 1041 7.24 -28.99 50.36
CA ARG A 1041 7.53 -30.14 51.23
C ARG A 1041 6.35 -31.11 51.17
N SER A 1042 6.64 -32.40 50.98
CA SER A 1042 5.60 -33.42 50.95
C SER A 1042 4.87 -33.46 52.29
N LEU A 1043 3.53 -33.34 52.26
CA LEU A 1043 2.67 -33.46 53.44
C LEU A 1043 2.14 -34.90 53.62
N THR A 1044 2.44 -35.82 52.70
CA THR A 1044 2.02 -37.23 52.81
C THR A 1044 3.14 -38.10 53.39
N PRO A 1045 2.89 -38.79 54.52
CA PRO A 1045 3.85 -39.67 55.19
C PRO A 1045 3.83 -41.09 54.61
N SER A 1046 4.01 -41.23 53.29
CA SER A 1046 4.30 -42.54 52.70
C SER A 1046 5.19 -42.43 51.47
N ASP A 1047 6.29 -43.18 51.56
CA ASP A 1047 7.27 -43.54 50.55
C ASP A 1047 8.33 -42.53 50.04
N THR A 1048 9.45 -42.57 50.78
CA THR A 1048 10.84 -42.79 50.33
C THR A 1048 11.45 -41.94 49.18
N ARG A 1049 12.46 -41.16 49.60
CA ARG A 1049 13.61 -40.53 48.87
C ARG A 1049 13.49 -39.08 48.35
N SER A 1050 12.34 -38.42 48.39
CA SER A 1050 12.24 -36.99 48.02
C SER A 1050 11.61 -36.15 49.13
N SER A 1051 12.31 -35.11 49.60
CA SER A 1051 11.81 -34.15 50.60
C SER A 1051 10.80 -33.13 50.03
N THR A 1052 10.42 -33.27 48.75
CA THR A 1052 9.54 -32.33 48.02
C THR A 1052 8.53 -33.08 47.14
N CYS A 1053 7.39 -32.44 46.85
CA CYS A 1053 6.28 -32.95 46.05
C CYS A 1053 6.70 -33.49 44.67
N GLY A 1054 7.62 -32.82 43.98
CA GLY A 1054 8.22 -33.36 42.76
C GLY A 1054 7.33 -33.36 41.51
N TRP A 1055 6.09 -32.87 41.58
CA TRP A 1055 5.20 -32.68 40.42
C TRP A 1055 5.89 -31.85 39.34
N THR A 1056 5.69 -32.22 38.07
CA THR A 1056 6.22 -31.46 36.93
C THR A 1056 5.18 -31.29 35.84
N ALA A 1057 5.15 -30.12 35.22
CA ALA A 1057 4.36 -29.84 34.02
C ALA A 1057 5.23 -29.17 32.95
N GLU A 1058 4.88 -29.35 31.69
CA GLU A 1058 5.46 -28.55 30.61
C GLU A 1058 4.78 -27.17 30.59
N PRO A 1059 5.50 -26.07 30.32
CA PRO A 1059 4.86 -24.81 30.00
C PRO A 1059 3.92 -25.03 28.82
N GLU A 1060 2.71 -24.46 28.85
CA GLU A 1060 1.82 -24.53 27.69
C GLU A 1060 2.58 -24.04 26.46
N GLY A 1061 2.50 -24.80 25.37
CA GLY A 1061 3.09 -24.41 24.09
C GLY A 1061 2.58 -23.02 23.69
N PRO A 1062 3.32 -22.27 22.86
CA PRO A 1062 2.85 -20.97 22.41
C PRO A 1062 1.41 -21.11 21.91
N ILE A 1063 0.49 -20.28 22.43
CA ILE A 1063 -0.77 -20.01 21.73
C ILE A 1063 -0.32 -19.69 20.31
N ASN A 1064 -0.76 -20.47 19.33
CA ASN A 1064 -0.42 -20.28 17.92
C ASN A 1064 -0.81 -18.86 17.49
N ASP A 1065 0.08 -17.88 17.71
CA ASP A 1065 0.13 -16.69 16.88
C ASP A 1065 0.57 -17.21 15.52
N ALA A 1066 -0.38 -17.22 14.59
CA ALA A 1066 -0.31 -17.79 13.25
C ALA A 1066 0.71 -17.07 12.34
N ARG A 1067 2.00 -17.05 12.72
CA ARG A 1067 3.09 -16.39 11.98
C ARG A 1067 4.38 -17.19 11.86
N ASN A 1068 4.38 -18.49 12.18
CA ASN A 1068 5.52 -19.37 11.90
C ASN A 1068 5.06 -20.64 11.16
N GLN A 1069 4.66 -20.46 9.90
CA GLN A 1069 4.75 -21.47 8.84
C GLN A 1069 5.11 -20.79 7.52
#